data_AF-A0A963X893-F1
#
_entry.id   AF-A0A963X893-F1
#
_cell.length_a   1.000
_cell.length_b   1.000
_cell.length_c   1.000
_cell.angle_alpha   90.00
_cell.angle_beta   90.00
_cell.angle_gamma   90.00
#
_symmetry.space_group_name_H-M   'P 1'
#
loop_
_entity.id
_entity.type
_entity.pdbx_description
1 polymer ?
#
loop_
_entity_poly.entity_id
_entity_poly.type
_entity_poly.pdbx_seq_one_letter_code
_entity_poly.pdbx_strand_id
1 'polypeptide(L)'
;DPDRGHIFTDRLLHARGEQETMFMGAATIRPLLQQLLPEVQFDSRARFSTLRYTGPKKINRLPARSATVAFSGADVYAIAELLRRQRGGAAVVLGALSPRTRNAQVAMYQAGEVDYLVATDAIGMGLNMDVDHVAFAATRKFDGRAPRRLRPSELAQIAGRAGRHMNDGTFGTTAEIGHLDPDEVEAIENHRFKPLRHLFWRNTDLRYGSVEALRASLSLPPDRPGLVRAREADDELVLAELVRDAEVRAIATNPQMVQTLWDVCRIPDFGNVMSDGHARLLGRLYKLLAAEGRLPEDWMARQVDRIDRVDGGIEALAQRIANIRTWTYVAFHGAWLHDVKHWQERTRQVEDNLSDALHERLTQRFVDRRTSVLVKRMKERETLQADVKPNGDVAVEGHFVGRLTGFRFMPDTSDGGDATKVVTGAAHRALVGEITQRVARLERGPDATIALGDSGTVLWHQEPIARLAPGDDLLKPGVEVLDSDLLDPALKDRIRVRLSGWAEARVKSVMEPLVLLRDAELPAPARGLAFRLVESLGSLPRRQCAEQIEALGRTDRTALRELGVRIGRETVYLPALIKPAAAALRAVLWCQRHNDGVLLPPPPPGRVSVTADEALPRGFYDAVGYRKAGTLAVRIDILERLAAMAWSAAREGPFLAGPDFLSLAGCGADDMKGVLRFLGYQAKEMKKRPPAPEAPAPEALVPEAPAPEAQAPEAPAGEAPAETGPAAVESAPIGDAPIEDAPIEAPAETPVVEAEAVEDTPVEDAPVEAAPVATESIEEAPIPEAAPEEAAPEEAAPVEAVSAEGALPEGEAAEPETPAEPETEIRFVRMRPRRHGGRPDGKRHEGHKGEGHRGEGQRGEGHRGEGHRGEGKRGEGRKGGRDAKGEHRGKGKGPRDGGGPGGGPGGGKGPRDGGGKGRPREKQPDPDSPFAKLLELNLGR
;
A
#
# COMPACT_ATOMS: atom_id res chain seq x y z
N ASP A 1 -50.78 12.88 2.83
CA ASP A 1 -50.20 12.43 4.11
C ASP A 1 -51.37 12.06 5.02
N PRO A 2 -51.46 10.84 5.58
CA PRO A 2 -52.62 10.41 6.38
C PRO A 2 -52.72 11.08 7.75
N ASP A 3 -51.60 11.56 8.26
CA ASP A 3 -51.42 11.87 9.67
C ASP A 3 -51.38 13.41 9.84
N ARG A 4 -50.64 14.11 8.96
CA ARG A 4 -50.56 15.59 8.88
C ARG A 4 -51.35 16.22 7.74
N GLY A 5 -51.92 15.42 6.83
CA GLY A 5 -52.62 15.94 5.64
C GLY A 5 -53.80 16.86 5.94
N HIS A 6 -54.44 16.66 7.11
CA HIS A 6 -55.55 17.50 7.56
C HIS A 6 -55.18 18.98 7.74
N ILE A 7 -53.92 19.28 8.09
CA ILE A 7 -53.40 20.65 8.24
C ILE A 7 -53.38 21.36 6.88
N PHE A 8 -52.98 20.66 5.81
CA PHE A 8 -53.00 21.21 4.46
C PHE A 8 -54.42 21.38 3.91
N THR A 9 -55.33 20.46 4.25
CA THR A 9 -56.75 20.56 3.87
C THR A 9 -57.44 21.73 4.57
N ASP A 10 -57.18 21.96 5.86
CA ASP A 10 -57.65 23.15 6.59
C ASP A 10 -57.16 24.44 5.90
N ARG A 11 -55.84 24.56 5.67
CA ARG A 11 -55.27 25.75 5.02
C ARG A 11 -55.79 25.96 3.60
N LEU A 12 -56.03 24.89 2.85
CA LEU A 12 -56.69 24.96 1.54
C LEU A 12 -58.11 25.54 1.63
N LEU A 13 -58.91 25.02 2.57
CA LEU A 13 -60.31 25.40 2.72
C LEU A 13 -60.48 26.80 3.32
N HIS A 14 -59.62 27.22 4.25
CA HIS A 14 -59.85 28.41 5.10
C HIS A 14 -58.80 29.51 5.00
N ALA A 15 -57.55 29.24 4.61
CA ALA A 15 -56.55 30.31 4.49
C ALA A 15 -56.81 31.13 3.21
N ARG A 16 -56.82 32.46 3.34
CA ARG A 16 -56.95 33.41 2.23
C ARG A 16 -55.91 34.51 2.40
N GLY A 17 -55.16 34.81 1.34
CA GLY A 17 -54.35 36.02 1.25
C GLY A 17 -55.19 37.25 0.93
N GLU A 18 -54.59 38.43 1.00
CA GLU A 18 -55.27 39.73 0.81
C GLU A 18 -55.73 39.98 -0.64
N GLN A 19 -55.16 39.28 -1.62
CA GLN A 19 -55.49 39.39 -3.04
C GLN A 19 -55.59 38.01 -3.70
N GLU A 20 -54.54 37.19 -3.58
CA GLU A 20 -54.50 35.83 -4.11
C GLU A 20 -54.01 34.82 -3.05
N THR A 21 -54.21 33.52 -3.30
CA THR A 21 -53.73 32.44 -2.43
C THR A 21 -53.09 31.35 -3.28
N MET A 22 -51.76 31.42 -3.42
CA MET A 22 -51.00 30.51 -4.27
C MET A 22 -50.74 29.16 -3.59
N PHE A 23 -51.09 28.06 -4.27
CA PHE A 23 -50.76 26.70 -3.83
C PHE A 23 -49.80 26.04 -4.82
N MET A 24 -48.64 25.58 -4.33
CA MET A 24 -47.65 24.86 -5.13
C MET A 24 -47.66 23.37 -4.79
N GLY A 25 -47.70 22.50 -5.80
CA GLY A 25 -47.74 21.05 -5.61
C GLY A 25 -47.80 20.25 -6.91
N ALA A 26 -47.87 18.92 -6.79
CA ALA A 26 -47.96 18.03 -7.95
C ALA A 26 -49.36 18.05 -8.58
N ALA A 27 -49.43 17.99 -9.91
CA ALA A 27 -50.69 18.02 -10.67
C ALA A 27 -51.68 16.87 -10.35
N THR A 28 -51.25 15.84 -9.60
CA THR A 28 -52.11 14.75 -9.11
C THR A 28 -53.26 15.19 -8.21
N ILE A 29 -53.18 16.38 -7.58
CA ILE A 29 -54.27 16.94 -6.76
C ILE A 29 -55.33 17.68 -7.59
N ARG A 30 -55.04 18.00 -8.87
CA ARG A 30 -55.86 18.88 -9.73
C ARG A 30 -57.37 18.54 -9.73
N PRO A 31 -57.82 17.28 -9.87
CA PRO A 31 -59.25 16.97 -9.86
C PRO A 31 -59.95 17.29 -8.53
N LEU A 32 -59.26 17.08 -7.39
CA LEU A 32 -59.81 17.41 -6.07
C LEU A 32 -59.85 18.92 -5.85
N LEU A 33 -58.87 19.67 -6.35
CA LEU A 33 -58.91 21.14 -6.29
C LEU A 33 -60.07 21.71 -7.10
N GLN A 34 -60.29 21.21 -8.34
CA GLN A 34 -61.43 21.63 -9.17
C GLN A 34 -62.79 21.32 -8.52
N GLN A 35 -62.88 20.22 -7.75
CA GLN A 35 -64.09 19.83 -7.03
C GLN A 35 -64.33 20.64 -5.73
N LEU A 36 -63.26 20.99 -5.00
CA LEU A 36 -63.35 21.67 -3.71
C LEU A 36 -63.33 23.21 -3.83
N LEU A 37 -62.72 23.75 -4.89
CA LEU A 37 -62.56 25.18 -5.18
C LEU A 37 -62.80 25.43 -6.68
N PRO A 38 -64.06 25.58 -7.13
CA PRO A 38 -64.39 25.66 -8.57
C PRO A 38 -63.70 26.79 -9.35
N GLU A 39 -63.32 27.88 -8.66
CA GLU A 39 -62.68 29.07 -9.23
C GLU A 39 -61.15 28.97 -9.33
N VAL A 40 -60.55 27.83 -8.95
CA VAL A 40 -59.10 27.66 -8.87
C VAL A 40 -58.43 27.65 -10.25
N GLN A 41 -57.40 28.46 -10.42
CA GLN A 41 -56.56 28.53 -11.62
C GLN A 41 -55.33 27.63 -11.52
N PHE A 42 -54.76 27.23 -12.66
CA PHE A 42 -53.61 26.33 -12.73
C PHE A 42 -52.54 26.85 -13.71
N ASP A 43 -51.43 27.37 -13.19
CA ASP A 43 -50.15 27.38 -13.91
C ASP A 43 -49.49 25.99 -13.80
N SER A 44 -48.77 25.56 -14.82
CA SER A 44 -48.08 24.27 -14.87
C SER A 44 -46.70 24.41 -15.48
N ARG A 45 -45.65 24.29 -14.66
CA ARG A 45 -44.26 24.31 -15.11
C ARG A 45 -43.78 22.89 -15.40
N ALA A 46 -43.25 22.67 -16.60
CA ALA A 46 -42.57 21.44 -16.97
C ALA A 46 -41.20 21.35 -16.27
N ARG A 47 -40.64 20.14 -16.18
CA ARG A 47 -39.28 19.93 -15.71
C ARG A 47 -38.29 20.27 -16.83
N PHE A 48 -37.25 21.05 -16.51
CA PHE A 48 -36.23 21.47 -17.47
C PHE A 48 -35.16 20.41 -17.78
N SER A 49 -34.88 19.50 -16.84
CA SER A 49 -33.92 18.39 -17.02
C SER A 49 -34.61 17.07 -17.35
N THR A 50 -33.96 16.20 -18.12
CA THR A 50 -34.32 14.78 -18.18
C THR A 50 -33.99 14.10 -16.84
N LEU A 51 -34.66 12.99 -16.55
CA LEU A 51 -34.28 12.03 -15.52
C LEU A 51 -34.26 10.65 -16.17
N ARG A 52 -33.17 9.89 -16.03
CA ARG A 52 -32.99 8.57 -16.67
C ARG A 52 -32.63 7.47 -15.69
N TYR A 53 -33.26 6.31 -15.83
CA TYR A 53 -32.94 5.10 -15.08
C TYR A 53 -31.67 4.44 -15.62
N THR A 54 -30.79 3.98 -14.71
CA THR A 54 -29.47 3.42 -15.06
C THR A 54 -29.21 2.04 -14.45
N GLY A 55 -30.27 1.36 -13.98
CA GLY A 55 -30.20 0.02 -13.42
C GLY A 55 -29.59 -0.08 -12.01
N PRO A 56 -29.45 -1.31 -11.49
CA PRO A 56 -28.79 -1.59 -10.22
C PRO A 56 -27.26 -1.44 -10.32
N LYS A 57 -26.65 -0.82 -9.31
CA LYS A 57 -25.19 -0.65 -9.19
C LYS A 57 -24.73 -1.04 -7.79
N LYS A 58 -23.55 -1.66 -7.67
CA LYS A 58 -22.91 -1.85 -6.36
C LYS A 58 -22.57 -0.47 -5.77
N ILE A 59 -22.67 -0.31 -4.45
CA ILE A 59 -22.40 0.96 -3.75
C ILE A 59 -20.99 1.48 -4.11
N ASN A 60 -19.99 0.59 -4.18
CA ASN A 60 -18.63 0.92 -4.59
C ASN A 60 -18.45 1.35 -6.07
N ARG A 61 -19.49 1.24 -6.91
CA ARG A 61 -19.53 1.63 -8.33
C ARG A 61 -20.54 2.75 -8.61
N LEU A 62 -21.10 3.39 -7.57
CA LEU A 62 -21.87 4.62 -7.75
C LEU A 62 -20.94 5.76 -8.21
N PRO A 63 -21.38 6.61 -9.16
CA PRO A 63 -20.59 7.76 -9.61
C PRO A 63 -20.36 8.75 -8.46
N ALA A 64 -19.39 9.67 -8.61
CA ALA A 64 -19.31 10.83 -7.73
C ALA A 64 -20.64 11.64 -7.78
N ARG A 65 -20.90 12.45 -6.76
CA ARG A 65 -22.16 13.21 -6.60
C ARG A 65 -23.40 12.32 -6.54
N SER A 66 -23.27 11.11 -6.01
CA SER A 66 -24.40 10.22 -5.72
C SER A 66 -25.02 10.47 -4.35
N ALA A 67 -26.35 10.41 -4.28
CA ALA A 67 -27.11 10.25 -3.05
C ALA A 67 -27.68 8.83 -2.95
N THR A 68 -27.32 8.07 -1.91
CA THR A 68 -27.87 6.74 -1.62
C THR A 68 -28.98 6.86 -0.58
N VAL A 69 -30.14 6.25 -0.86
CA VAL A 69 -31.36 6.44 -0.05
C VAL A 69 -31.85 5.13 0.55
N ALA A 70 -31.96 5.10 1.88
CA ALA A 70 -32.51 4.01 2.67
C ALA A 70 -33.63 4.52 3.61
N PHE A 71 -34.28 3.63 4.37
CA PHE A 71 -35.47 3.99 5.15
C PHE A 71 -35.41 3.58 6.63
N SER A 72 -34.22 3.21 7.12
CA SER A 72 -33.90 3.13 8.55
C SER A 72 -32.59 3.87 8.86
N GLY A 73 -32.41 4.30 10.10
CA GLY A 73 -31.15 4.92 10.54
C GLY A 73 -29.97 3.95 10.50
N ALA A 74 -30.21 2.67 10.82
CA ALA A 74 -29.20 1.62 10.77
C ALA A 74 -28.65 1.40 9.35
N ASP A 75 -29.52 1.32 8.34
CA ASP A 75 -29.09 1.19 6.93
C ASP A 75 -28.26 2.40 6.50
N VAL A 76 -28.69 3.62 6.85
CA VAL A 76 -27.96 4.84 6.50
C VAL A 76 -26.58 4.86 7.13
N TYR A 77 -26.44 4.49 8.41
CA TYR A 77 -25.13 4.41 9.08
C TYR A 77 -24.25 3.29 8.50
N ALA A 78 -24.82 2.13 8.16
CA ALA A 78 -24.09 1.02 7.54
C ALA A 78 -23.55 1.38 6.14
N ILE A 79 -24.39 2.03 5.31
CA ILE A 79 -24.00 2.49 3.96
C ILE A 79 -23.00 3.65 4.05
N ALA A 80 -23.13 4.56 5.02
CA ALA A 80 -22.18 5.65 5.22
C ALA A 80 -20.81 5.15 5.69
N GLU A 81 -20.76 4.18 6.60
CA GLU A 81 -19.51 3.53 7.03
C GLU A 81 -18.87 2.72 5.89
N LEU A 82 -19.66 2.04 5.05
CA LEU A 82 -19.18 1.37 3.84
C LEU A 82 -18.55 2.36 2.84
N LEU A 83 -19.20 3.51 2.62
CA LEU A 83 -18.69 4.57 1.76
C LEU A 83 -17.46 5.27 2.35
N ARG A 84 -17.38 5.48 3.67
CA ARG A 84 -16.16 5.96 4.34
C ARG A 84 -14.98 5.03 4.04
N ARG A 85 -15.13 3.73 4.27
CA ARG A 85 -14.08 2.71 4.05
C ARG A 85 -13.63 2.57 2.59
N GLN A 86 -14.51 2.87 1.62
CA GLN A 86 -14.25 2.60 0.19
C GLN A 86 -14.09 3.86 -0.68
N ARG A 87 -14.50 5.03 -0.18
CA ARG A 87 -14.57 6.31 -0.92
C ARG A 87 -14.14 7.53 -0.10
N GLY A 88 -13.61 7.35 1.11
CA GLY A 88 -13.09 8.43 1.97
C GLY A 88 -14.13 9.10 2.86
N GLY A 89 -15.40 9.16 2.46
CA GLY A 89 -16.45 9.66 3.33
C GLY A 89 -17.80 9.79 2.66
N ALA A 90 -18.84 9.98 3.49
CA ALA A 90 -20.16 10.38 3.04
C ALA A 90 -20.84 11.30 4.06
N ALA A 91 -21.58 12.30 3.56
CA ALA A 91 -22.48 13.09 4.39
C ALA A 91 -23.71 12.26 4.78
N VAL A 92 -24.31 12.54 5.94
CA VAL A 92 -25.45 11.79 6.48
C VAL A 92 -26.65 12.72 6.72
N VAL A 93 -27.80 12.40 6.12
CA VAL A 93 -29.05 13.18 6.22
C VAL A 93 -30.24 12.30 6.62
N LEU A 94 -30.56 12.27 7.92
CA LEU A 94 -31.77 11.62 8.44
C LEU A 94 -32.90 12.63 8.66
N GLY A 95 -34.15 12.17 8.54
CA GLY A 95 -35.33 13.00 8.85
C GLY A 95 -35.38 13.55 10.28
N ALA A 96 -34.76 12.85 11.24
CA ALA A 96 -34.67 13.26 12.64
C ALA A 96 -33.66 14.41 12.89
N LEU A 97 -32.63 14.56 12.05
CA LEU A 97 -31.57 15.58 12.24
C LEU A 97 -32.17 16.99 12.28
N SER A 98 -31.56 17.89 13.05
CA SER A 98 -32.00 19.28 13.08
C SER A 98 -31.78 19.99 11.73
N PRO A 99 -32.53 21.06 11.42
CA PRO A 99 -32.25 21.89 10.24
C PRO A 99 -30.79 22.35 10.20
N ARG A 100 -30.19 22.66 11.36
CA ARG A 100 -28.79 23.08 11.48
C ARG A 100 -27.81 21.95 11.13
N THR A 101 -27.88 20.80 11.81
CA THR A 101 -27.04 19.62 11.51
C THR A 101 -27.19 19.18 10.05
N ARG A 102 -28.44 19.16 9.55
CA ARG A 102 -28.79 18.74 8.20
C ARG A 102 -28.25 19.69 7.13
N ASN A 103 -28.36 21.00 7.34
CA ASN A 103 -27.77 22.00 6.45
C ASN A 103 -26.24 21.94 6.48
N ALA A 104 -25.61 21.72 7.64
CA ALA A 104 -24.15 21.57 7.74
C ALA A 104 -23.62 20.31 7.02
N GLN A 105 -24.31 19.17 7.16
CA GLN A 105 -23.99 17.94 6.40
C GLN A 105 -24.19 18.13 4.88
N VAL A 106 -25.21 18.88 4.44
CA VAL A 106 -25.39 19.24 3.03
C VAL A 106 -24.35 20.24 2.54
N ALA A 107 -23.94 21.21 3.36
CA ALA A 107 -22.90 22.18 3.02
C ALA A 107 -21.55 21.48 2.77
N MET A 108 -21.18 20.52 3.62
CA MET A 108 -19.99 19.67 3.46
C MET A 108 -19.98 18.90 2.12
N TYR A 109 -21.10 18.30 1.75
CA TYR A 109 -21.28 17.67 0.43
C TYR A 109 -21.20 18.69 -0.72
N GLN A 110 -21.84 19.86 -0.59
CA GLN A 110 -21.80 20.92 -1.61
C GLN A 110 -20.40 21.55 -1.78
N ALA A 111 -19.61 21.63 -0.69
CA ALA A 111 -18.23 22.09 -0.70
C ALA A 111 -17.23 21.05 -1.26
N GLY A 112 -17.70 19.85 -1.61
CA GLY A 112 -16.88 18.77 -2.15
C GLY A 112 -15.91 18.16 -1.13
N GLU A 113 -16.19 18.27 0.17
CA GLU A 113 -15.45 17.57 1.23
C GLU A 113 -15.76 16.06 1.22
N VAL A 114 -16.94 15.69 0.70
CA VAL A 114 -17.37 14.32 0.41
C VAL A 114 -18.11 14.26 -0.93
N ASP A 115 -17.76 13.28 -1.77
CA ASP A 115 -18.42 13.05 -3.07
C ASP A 115 -19.81 12.39 -2.95
N TYR A 116 -20.14 11.86 -1.77
CA TYR A 116 -21.28 10.97 -1.53
C TYR A 116 -22.15 11.47 -0.39
N LEU A 117 -23.46 11.21 -0.50
CA LEU A 117 -24.48 11.50 0.50
C LEU A 117 -25.26 10.21 0.79
N VAL A 118 -25.55 9.93 2.05
CA VAL A 118 -26.48 8.85 2.46
C VAL A 118 -27.62 9.44 3.26
N ALA A 119 -28.85 9.08 2.92
CA ALA A 119 -30.02 9.76 3.49
C ALA A 119 -31.28 8.88 3.60
N THR A 120 -32.28 9.42 4.30
CA THR A 120 -33.68 8.96 4.17
C THR A 120 -34.45 9.77 3.15
N ASP A 121 -35.73 9.42 2.97
CA ASP A 121 -36.77 10.22 2.30
C ASP A 121 -36.80 11.72 2.63
N ALA A 122 -36.17 12.14 3.73
CA ALA A 122 -35.96 13.53 4.12
C ALA A 122 -35.29 14.39 3.02
N ILE A 123 -34.46 13.84 2.11
CA ILE A 123 -33.95 14.62 0.97
C ILE A 123 -35.03 14.94 -0.07
N GLY A 124 -36.18 14.25 -0.03
CA GLY A 124 -37.32 14.51 -0.89
C GLY A 124 -37.94 15.91 -0.69
N MET A 125 -37.66 16.62 0.41
CA MET A 125 -38.14 18.00 0.68
C MET A 125 -37.16 18.83 1.50
N GLY A 126 -37.19 20.16 1.31
CA GLY A 126 -36.61 21.11 2.27
C GLY A 126 -35.09 21.25 2.29
N LEU A 127 -34.35 20.76 1.28
CA LEU A 127 -32.90 20.91 1.17
C LEU A 127 -32.48 21.38 -0.23
N ASN A 128 -31.49 22.28 -0.27
CA ASN A 128 -30.90 22.79 -1.51
C ASN A 128 -29.56 22.10 -1.80
N MET A 129 -29.61 20.96 -2.50
CA MET A 129 -28.44 20.15 -2.86
C MET A 129 -28.47 19.77 -4.35
N ASP A 130 -27.30 19.74 -4.98
CA ASP A 130 -27.14 19.38 -6.39
C ASP A 130 -26.61 17.95 -6.52
N VAL A 131 -27.50 17.00 -6.84
CA VAL A 131 -27.17 15.57 -6.93
C VAL A 131 -27.23 15.15 -8.40
N ASP A 132 -26.27 14.35 -8.86
CA ASP A 132 -26.22 13.88 -10.26
C ASP A 132 -26.84 12.48 -10.41
N HIS A 133 -26.79 11.68 -9.32
CA HIS A 133 -27.30 10.31 -9.29
C HIS A 133 -28.03 9.99 -7.97
N VAL A 134 -29.24 9.43 -8.04
CA VAL A 134 -29.98 8.91 -6.87
C VAL A 134 -30.04 7.38 -6.92
N ALA A 135 -29.53 6.71 -5.89
CA ALA A 135 -29.51 5.25 -5.77
C ALA A 135 -30.38 4.77 -4.61
N PHE A 136 -31.46 4.03 -4.89
CA PHE A 136 -32.31 3.42 -3.87
C PHE A 136 -31.67 2.15 -3.29
N ALA A 137 -31.29 2.20 -2.02
CA ALA A 137 -30.82 1.04 -1.24
C ALA A 137 -31.97 0.23 -0.63
N ALA A 138 -33.20 0.76 -0.63
CA ALA A 138 -34.41 -0.01 -0.38
C ALA A 138 -35.59 0.53 -1.19
N THR A 139 -36.63 -0.28 -1.35
CA THR A 139 -37.91 0.10 -2.00
C THR A 139 -39.12 -0.05 -1.08
N ARG A 140 -38.88 -0.34 0.21
CA ARG A 140 -39.89 -0.46 1.26
C ARG A 140 -39.56 0.47 2.42
N LYS A 141 -40.59 0.97 3.11
CA LYS A 141 -40.47 1.76 4.34
C LYS A 141 -41.56 1.41 5.35
N PHE A 142 -41.32 1.74 6.62
CA PHE A 142 -42.25 1.54 7.72
C PHE A 142 -43.04 2.82 8.02
N ASP A 143 -44.31 2.87 7.63
CA ASP A 143 -45.23 4.00 7.95
C ASP A 143 -45.88 3.77 9.34
N GLY A 144 -45.07 3.62 10.40
CA GLY A 144 -45.52 3.50 11.80
C GLY A 144 -46.29 2.23 12.21
N ARG A 145 -46.82 1.45 11.25
CA ARG A 145 -47.60 0.21 11.53
C ARG A 145 -47.07 -1.04 10.83
N ALA A 146 -46.62 -0.93 9.58
CA ALA A 146 -46.16 -2.06 8.78
C ALA A 146 -45.18 -1.62 7.69
N PRO A 147 -44.23 -2.48 7.30
CA PRO A 147 -43.36 -2.22 6.15
C PRO A 147 -44.15 -2.38 4.84
N ARG A 148 -44.23 -1.32 4.03
CA ARG A 148 -44.87 -1.34 2.70
C ARG A 148 -43.90 -0.91 1.60
N ARG A 149 -44.19 -1.27 0.35
CA ARG A 149 -43.53 -0.65 -0.82
C ARG A 149 -43.79 0.87 -0.84
N LEU A 150 -42.82 1.61 -1.35
CA LEU A 150 -42.99 3.01 -1.76
C LEU A 150 -43.99 3.11 -2.90
N ARG A 151 -44.62 4.27 -3.05
CA ARG A 151 -45.46 4.61 -4.21
C ARG A 151 -44.57 5.20 -5.31
N PRO A 152 -44.91 5.06 -6.61
CA PRO A 152 -44.15 5.67 -7.70
C PRO A 152 -43.95 7.19 -7.54
N SER A 153 -44.90 7.89 -6.91
CA SER A 153 -44.77 9.31 -6.58
C SER A 153 -43.76 9.61 -5.45
N GLU A 154 -43.61 8.70 -4.48
CA GLU A 154 -42.59 8.82 -3.42
C GLU A 154 -41.20 8.54 -4.00
N LEU A 155 -41.07 7.52 -4.86
CA LEU A 155 -39.86 7.25 -5.63
C LEU A 155 -39.50 8.45 -6.52
N ALA A 156 -40.44 8.99 -7.29
CA ALA A 156 -40.21 10.14 -8.16
C ALA A 156 -39.83 11.42 -7.39
N GLN A 157 -40.38 11.64 -6.20
CA GLN A 157 -40.03 12.78 -5.35
C GLN A 157 -38.56 12.72 -4.87
N ILE A 158 -38.05 11.52 -4.63
CA ILE A 158 -36.66 11.28 -4.22
C ILE A 158 -35.73 11.27 -5.44
N ALA A 159 -36.06 10.52 -6.50
CA ALA A 159 -35.31 10.47 -7.75
C ALA A 159 -35.24 11.82 -8.47
N GLY A 160 -36.28 12.66 -8.32
CA GLY A 160 -36.32 14.05 -8.79
C GLY A 160 -35.34 15.00 -8.10
N ARG A 161 -34.54 14.52 -7.13
CA ARG A 161 -33.36 15.25 -6.62
C ARG A 161 -32.12 15.08 -7.50
N ALA A 162 -32.05 14.03 -8.33
CA ALA A 162 -31.02 13.90 -9.35
C ALA A 162 -31.33 14.82 -10.55
N GLY A 163 -30.37 15.64 -10.96
CA GLY A 163 -30.47 16.59 -12.07
C GLY A 163 -31.23 17.87 -11.71
N ARG A 164 -30.72 19.02 -12.16
CA ARG A 164 -31.21 20.37 -11.80
C ARG A 164 -30.99 21.39 -12.91
N HIS A 165 -31.91 22.34 -13.02
CA HIS A 165 -31.95 23.32 -14.12
C HIS A 165 -31.80 22.60 -15.47
N MET A 166 -30.69 22.82 -16.19
CA MET A 166 -30.40 22.19 -17.48
C MET A 166 -29.59 20.88 -17.38
N ASN A 167 -29.14 20.48 -16.19
CA ASN A 167 -28.33 19.28 -15.99
C ASN A 167 -29.23 18.05 -15.85
N ASP A 168 -29.17 17.14 -16.83
CA ASP A 168 -29.82 15.83 -16.79
C ASP A 168 -29.44 15.03 -15.52
N GLY A 169 -30.43 14.38 -14.91
CA GLY A 169 -30.24 13.54 -13.73
C GLY A 169 -30.32 12.05 -14.05
N THR A 170 -29.72 11.23 -13.20
CA THR A 170 -29.87 9.77 -13.27
C THR A 170 -30.38 9.16 -11.98
N PHE A 171 -31.09 8.04 -12.07
CA PHE A 171 -31.45 7.25 -10.89
C PHE A 171 -31.20 5.75 -11.12
N GLY A 172 -31.26 4.98 -10.04
CA GLY A 172 -31.00 3.55 -10.01
C GLY A 172 -31.23 2.95 -8.63
N THR A 173 -30.75 1.74 -8.45
CA THR A 173 -30.88 0.94 -7.22
C THR A 173 -29.51 0.44 -6.76
N THR A 174 -29.37 0.01 -5.50
CA THR A 174 -28.21 -0.80 -5.12
C THR A 174 -28.31 -2.20 -5.71
N ALA A 175 -27.17 -2.88 -5.83
CA ALA A 175 -27.10 -4.24 -6.36
C ALA A 175 -27.92 -5.26 -5.54
N GLU A 176 -28.14 -5.03 -4.24
CA GLU A 176 -28.97 -5.91 -3.41
C GLU A 176 -30.47 -5.84 -3.76
N ILE A 177 -30.94 -4.71 -4.29
CA ILE A 177 -32.35 -4.47 -4.61
C ILE A 177 -32.73 -4.97 -6.01
N GLY A 178 -31.76 -5.10 -6.92
CA GLY A 178 -32.03 -5.47 -8.31
C GLY A 178 -32.79 -4.37 -9.07
N HIS A 179 -33.54 -4.75 -10.11
CA HIS A 179 -34.25 -3.77 -10.94
C HIS A 179 -35.55 -3.28 -10.31
N LEU A 180 -35.86 -1.99 -10.52
CA LEU A 180 -37.22 -1.46 -10.37
C LEU A 180 -38.14 -2.05 -11.46
N ASP A 181 -39.44 -2.01 -11.20
CA ASP A 181 -40.47 -2.43 -12.15
C ASP A 181 -40.51 -1.47 -13.37
N PRO A 182 -40.58 -1.95 -14.63
CA PRO A 182 -40.66 -1.09 -15.81
C PRO A 182 -41.79 -0.05 -15.76
N ASP A 183 -42.96 -0.40 -15.21
CA ASP A 183 -44.09 0.53 -15.09
C ASP A 183 -43.79 1.64 -14.07
N GLU A 184 -43.04 1.32 -13.00
CA GLU A 184 -42.57 2.30 -12.02
C GLU A 184 -41.52 3.23 -12.65
N VAL A 185 -40.62 2.69 -13.49
CA VAL A 185 -39.62 3.47 -14.22
C VAL A 185 -40.26 4.44 -15.23
N GLU A 186 -41.15 3.98 -16.10
CA GLU A 186 -41.83 4.86 -17.08
C GLU A 186 -42.58 5.99 -16.35
N ALA A 187 -43.30 5.66 -15.26
CA ALA A 187 -44.02 6.63 -14.45
C ALA A 187 -43.10 7.70 -13.83
N ILE A 188 -41.91 7.32 -13.35
CA ILE A 188 -40.91 8.25 -12.79
C ILE A 188 -40.32 9.14 -13.89
N GLU A 189 -39.85 8.56 -14.99
CA GLU A 189 -39.21 9.33 -16.08
C GLU A 189 -40.20 10.31 -16.73
N ASN A 190 -41.41 9.84 -17.05
CA ASN A 190 -42.46 10.66 -17.68
C ASN A 190 -43.27 11.51 -16.69
N HIS A 191 -42.97 11.41 -15.39
CA HIS A 191 -43.68 12.12 -14.30
C HIS A 191 -45.21 11.89 -14.30
N ARG A 192 -45.67 10.71 -14.72
CA ARG A 192 -47.10 10.35 -14.84
C ARG A 192 -47.55 9.52 -13.63
N PHE A 193 -48.41 10.10 -12.78
CA PHE A 193 -48.86 9.45 -11.54
C PHE A 193 -50.39 9.44 -11.42
N LYS A 194 -50.92 8.44 -10.71
CA LYS A 194 -52.36 8.30 -10.44
C LYS A 194 -52.86 9.50 -9.61
N PRO A 195 -53.95 10.19 -9.99
CA PRO A 195 -54.49 11.31 -9.23
C PRO A 195 -54.90 10.93 -7.80
N LEU A 196 -54.90 11.92 -6.91
CA LEU A 196 -55.42 11.77 -5.56
C LEU A 196 -56.94 11.58 -5.59
N ARG A 197 -57.45 10.66 -4.76
CA ARG A 197 -58.88 10.31 -4.67
C ARG A 197 -59.59 10.93 -3.46
N HIS A 198 -58.85 11.34 -2.44
CA HIS A 198 -59.36 11.99 -1.25
C HIS A 198 -58.27 12.84 -0.58
N LEU A 199 -58.70 13.86 0.17
CA LEU A 199 -57.87 14.56 1.16
C LEU A 199 -58.31 14.14 2.58
N PHE A 200 -57.36 14.04 3.49
CA PHE A 200 -57.67 13.85 4.92
C PHE A 200 -58.13 15.18 5.51
N TRP A 201 -59.20 15.18 6.30
CA TRP A 201 -59.83 16.35 6.90
C TRP A 201 -60.08 16.11 8.39
N ARG A 202 -60.06 17.19 9.17
CA ARG A 202 -60.34 17.20 10.60
C ARG A 202 -61.16 18.45 10.90
N ASN A 203 -62.12 18.36 11.79
CA ASN A 203 -62.89 19.53 12.19
C ASN A 203 -61.98 20.55 12.91
N THR A 204 -62.17 21.83 12.60
CA THR A 204 -61.50 22.96 13.25
C THR A 204 -62.43 23.79 14.14
N ASP A 205 -63.75 23.65 13.99
CA ASP A 205 -64.77 24.27 14.85
C ASP A 205 -64.95 23.46 16.14
N LEU A 206 -63.96 23.54 17.02
CA LEU A 206 -63.86 22.74 18.25
C LEU A 206 -64.69 23.32 19.40
N ARG A 207 -65.29 22.44 20.22
CA ARG A 207 -66.24 22.81 21.28
C ARG A 207 -65.67 22.57 22.68
N TYR A 208 -65.06 23.60 23.28
CA TYR A 208 -64.44 23.52 24.60
C TYR A 208 -65.40 23.45 25.80
N GLY A 209 -66.72 23.39 25.60
CA GLY A 209 -67.71 23.44 26.69
C GLY A 209 -67.62 22.32 27.72
N SER A 210 -67.11 21.15 27.32
CA SER A 210 -66.63 20.06 28.20
C SER A 210 -65.64 19.19 27.43
N VAL A 211 -64.96 18.29 28.12
CA VAL A 211 -64.07 17.29 27.49
C VAL A 211 -64.81 16.41 26.49
N GLU A 212 -66.05 16.02 26.80
CA GLU A 212 -66.93 15.22 25.94
C GLU A 212 -67.37 16.02 24.71
N ALA A 213 -67.71 17.31 24.90
CA ALA A 213 -68.04 18.20 23.79
C ALA A 213 -66.86 18.40 22.83
N LEU A 214 -65.64 18.52 23.37
CA LEU A 214 -64.41 18.60 22.58
C LEU A 214 -64.19 17.31 21.78
N ARG A 215 -64.21 16.14 22.44
CA ARG A 215 -64.05 14.83 21.77
C ARG A 215 -65.14 14.55 20.73
N ALA A 216 -66.37 14.97 20.98
CA ALA A 216 -67.46 14.89 20.00
C ALA A 216 -67.21 15.81 18.79
N SER A 217 -66.73 17.05 19.01
CA SER A 217 -66.40 17.98 17.92
C SER A 217 -65.19 17.55 17.09
N LEU A 218 -64.18 16.92 17.69
CA LEU A 218 -63.05 16.30 16.98
C LEU A 218 -63.50 15.08 16.14
N SER A 219 -64.53 14.37 16.61
CA SER A 219 -64.99 13.11 16.00
C SER A 219 -65.91 13.27 14.78
N LEU A 220 -66.27 14.49 14.40
CA LEU A 220 -67.21 14.76 13.30
C LEU A 220 -66.68 14.20 11.95
N PRO A 221 -67.56 13.65 11.09
CA PRO A 221 -67.21 13.33 9.71
C PRO A 221 -67.18 14.60 8.84
N PRO A 222 -66.41 14.61 7.72
CA PRO A 222 -66.52 15.67 6.73
C PRO A 222 -67.87 15.65 6.02
N ASP A 223 -68.33 16.84 5.63
CA ASP A 223 -69.57 17.10 4.89
C ASP A 223 -69.39 17.04 3.35
N ARG A 224 -68.19 17.36 2.86
CA ARG A 224 -67.91 17.50 1.41
C ARG A 224 -67.38 16.23 0.75
N PRO A 225 -67.82 15.90 -0.48
CA PRO A 225 -67.26 14.79 -1.25
C PRO A 225 -65.78 15.03 -1.57
N GLY A 226 -64.99 13.96 -1.56
CA GLY A 226 -63.53 14.02 -1.75
C GLY A 226 -62.73 14.30 -0.48
N LEU A 227 -63.40 14.54 0.66
CA LEU A 227 -62.77 14.55 1.99
C LEU A 227 -63.03 13.22 2.70
N VAL A 228 -62.08 12.78 3.53
CA VAL A 228 -62.21 11.66 4.48
C VAL A 228 -61.72 12.11 5.85
N ARG A 229 -62.29 11.61 6.96
CA ARG A 229 -61.77 11.94 8.30
C ARG A 229 -60.29 11.51 8.39
N ALA A 230 -59.48 12.34 9.03
CA ALA A 230 -58.12 12.02 9.42
C ALA A 230 -58.09 10.74 10.28
N ARG A 231 -56.92 10.13 10.39
CA ARG A 231 -56.68 9.15 11.46
C ARG A 231 -56.79 9.86 12.82
N GLU A 232 -57.06 9.10 13.87
CA GLU A 232 -56.79 9.55 15.24
C GLU A 232 -55.31 9.95 15.30
N ALA A 233 -55.08 11.23 15.59
CA ALA A 233 -53.74 11.81 15.70
C ALA A 233 -53.27 11.73 17.16
N ASP A 234 -51.96 11.90 17.36
CA ASP A 234 -51.30 11.71 18.65
C ASP A 234 -51.90 12.61 19.75
N ASP A 235 -52.42 13.79 19.39
CA ASP A 235 -53.13 14.71 20.28
C ASP A 235 -54.51 14.19 20.75
N GLU A 236 -55.26 13.45 19.92
CA GLU A 236 -56.50 12.75 20.31
C GLU A 236 -56.20 11.55 21.23
N LEU A 237 -55.08 10.84 20.98
CA LEU A 237 -54.63 9.72 21.80
C LEU A 237 -54.13 10.19 23.17
N VAL A 238 -53.33 11.24 23.23
CA VAL A 238 -52.90 11.89 24.48
C VAL A 238 -54.10 12.44 25.25
N LEU A 239 -55.07 13.08 24.58
CA LEU A 239 -56.31 13.52 25.25
C LEU A 239 -57.10 12.33 25.83
N ALA A 240 -57.21 11.23 25.09
CA ALA A 240 -57.92 10.03 25.53
C ALA A 240 -57.24 9.31 26.71
N GLU A 241 -55.92 9.49 26.89
CA GLU A 241 -55.16 9.00 28.04
C GLU A 241 -55.25 9.96 29.23
N LEU A 242 -54.96 11.25 29.04
CA LEU A 242 -54.98 12.27 30.10
C LEU A 242 -56.35 12.39 30.78
N VAL A 243 -57.45 12.16 30.06
CA VAL A 243 -58.82 12.20 30.60
C VAL A 243 -59.15 11.00 31.52
N ARG A 244 -58.28 9.97 31.57
CA ARG A 244 -58.36 8.85 32.53
C ARG A 244 -57.83 9.25 33.90
N ASP A 245 -56.92 10.23 33.97
CA ASP A 245 -56.43 10.79 35.23
C ASP A 245 -57.54 11.59 35.93
N ALA A 246 -57.88 11.17 37.14
CA ALA A 246 -58.96 11.75 37.92
C ALA A 246 -58.69 13.22 38.30
N GLU A 247 -57.43 13.61 38.50
CA GLU A 247 -57.03 14.99 38.80
C GLU A 247 -57.16 15.87 37.57
N VAL A 248 -56.69 15.40 36.40
CA VAL A 248 -56.84 16.13 35.12
C VAL A 248 -58.31 16.40 34.83
N ARG A 249 -59.18 15.39 35.02
CA ARG A 249 -60.63 15.54 34.84
C ARG A 249 -61.28 16.45 35.88
N ALA A 250 -60.80 16.48 37.11
CA ALA A 250 -61.29 17.40 38.15
C ALA A 250 -60.92 18.87 37.86
N ILE A 251 -59.81 19.11 37.16
CA ILE A 251 -59.37 20.44 36.71
C ILE A 251 -60.14 20.88 35.45
N ALA A 252 -60.40 19.97 34.50
CA ALA A 252 -60.99 20.24 33.18
C ALA A 252 -62.51 20.53 33.20
N THR A 253 -62.97 21.37 34.13
CA THR A 253 -64.40 21.63 34.43
C THR A 253 -64.98 22.88 33.78
N ASN A 254 -64.14 23.75 33.21
CA ASN A 254 -64.55 24.99 32.53
C ASN A 254 -63.90 25.13 31.14
N PRO A 255 -64.45 25.95 30.23
CA PRO A 255 -63.98 26.01 28.85
C PRO A 255 -62.51 26.43 28.70
N GLN A 256 -62.01 27.31 29.56
CA GLN A 256 -60.62 27.76 29.55
C GLN A 256 -59.67 26.60 29.93
N MET A 257 -60.03 25.79 30.92
CA MET A 257 -59.25 24.60 31.32
C MET A 257 -59.35 23.46 30.30
N VAL A 258 -60.49 23.28 29.63
CA VAL A 258 -60.64 22.31 28.53
C VAL A 258 -59.84 22.73 27.30
N GLN A 259 -59.81 24.02 26.97
CA GLN A 259 -58.93 24.55 25.92
C GLN A 259 -57.46 24.42 26.30
N THR A 260 -57.07 24.75 27.54
CA THR A 260 -55.67 24.61 28.01
C THR A 260 -55.22 23.15 27.96
N LEU A 261 -56.08 22.20 28.36
CA LEU A 261 -55.82 20.77 28.21
C LEU A 261 -55.59 20.41 26.74
N TRP A 262 -56.42 20.92 25.83
CA TRP A 262 -56.29 20.66 24.41
C TRP A 262 -54.99 21.20 23.80
N ASP A 263 -54.62 22.45 24.12
CA ASP A 263 -53.37 23.04 23.65
C ASP A 263 -52.12 22.35 24.23
N VAL A 264 -52.21 21.74 25.42
CA VAL A 264 -51.16 20.86 25.97
C VAL A 264 -51.13 19.49 25.26
N CYS A 265 -52.27 18.88 24.93
CA CYS A 265 -52.32 17.63 24.15
C CYS A 265 -51.69 17.76 22.76
N ARG A 266 -51.68 18.97 22.19
CA ARG A 266 -51.13 19.28 20.86
C ARG A 266 -49.60 19.41 20.81
N ILE A 267 -48.91 19.31 21.95
CA ILE A 267 -47.45 19.34 22.02
C ILE A 267 -46.86 18.04 21.43
N PRO A 268 -46.11 18.07 20.31
CA PRO A 268 -45.67 16.86 19.62
C PRO A 268 -44.68 16.00 20.42
N ASP A 269 -44.76 14.67 20.29
CA ASP A 269 -43.66 13.77 20.63
C ASP A 269 -42.60 13.83 19.53
N PHE A 270 -41.67 14.79 19.63
CA PHE A 270 -40.55 14.92 18.70
C PHE A 270 -39.59 13.70 18.72
N GLY A 271 -39.66 12.84 19.73
CA GLY A 271 -38.90 11.59 19.81
C GLY A 271 -39.55 10.42 19.06
N ASN A 272 -40.86 10.49 18.78
CA ASN A 272 -41.68 9.37 18.29
C ASN A 272 -41.55 8.10 19.15
N VAL A 273 -41.36 8.27 20.46
CA VAL A 273 -41.18 7.14 21.40
C VAL A 273 -42.53 6.49 21.72
N MET A 274 -43.65 7.19 21.51
CA MET A 274 -45.02 6.67 21.68
C MET A 274 -45.24 6.05 23.07
N SER A 275 -44.60 6.64 24.09
CA SER A 275 -44.55 6.11 25.44
C SER A 275 -45.41 6.91 26.40
N ASP A 276 -45.87 6.24 27.47
CA ASP A 276 -46.50 6.86 28.63
C ASP A 276 -45.69 8.05 29.18
N GLY A 277 -44.37 8.07 28.96
CA GLY A 277 -43.48 9.14 29.40
C GLY A 277 -43.88 10.52 28.86
N HIS A 278 -44.35 10.60 27.61
CA HIS A 278 -44.83 11.85 27.02
C HIS A 278 -46.19 12.26 27.62
N ALA A 279 -47.16 11.35 27.68
CA ALA A 279 -48.44 11.61 28.33
C ALA A 279 -48.27 12.05 29.80
N ARG A 280 -47.41 11.37 30.58
CA ARG A 280 -47.08 11.75 31.97
C ARG A 280 -46.37 13.11 32.06
N LEU A 281 -45.60 13.52 31.05
CA LEU A 281 -45.01 14.87 30.98
C LEU A 281 -46.09 15.93 30.73
N LEU A 282 -46.95 15.71 29.74
CA LEU A 282 -48.04 16.62 29.38
C LEU A 282 -49.06 16.76 30.51
N GLY A 283 -49.39 15.67 31.22
CA GLY A 283 -50.25 15.71 32.40
C GLY A 283 -49.67 16.56 33.55
N ARG A 284 -48.35 16.52 33.78
CA ARG A 284 -47.69 17.42 34.74
C ARG A 284 -47.69 18.88 34.28
N LEU A 285 -47.43 19.11 33.00
CA LEU A 285 -47.40 20.44 32.40
C LEU A 285 -48.80 21.11 32.51
N TYR A 286 -49.86 20.36 32.21
CA TYR A 286 -51.25 20.81 32.42
C TYR A 286 -51.56 21.13 33.90
N LYS A 287 -51.17 20.26 34.83
CA LYS A 287 -51.40 20.48 36.28
C LYS A 287 -50.70 21.74 36.80
N LEU A 288 -49.49 22.06 36.31
CA LEU A 288 -48.80 23.31 36.63
C LEU A 288 -49.52 24.53 36.05
N LEU A 289 -49.86 24.51 34.75
CA LEU A 289 -50.62 25.60 34.10
C LEU A 289 -51.97 25.87 34.76
N ALA A 290 -52.64 24.82 35.26
CA ALA A 290 -53.92 24.96 35.95
C ALA A 290 -53.80 25.53 37.37
N ALA A 291 -52.66 25.32 38.05
CA ALA A 291 -52.42 25.82 39.40
C ALA A 291 -51.94 27.27 39.42
N GLU A 292 -51.02 27.64 38.51
CA GLU A 292 -50.32 28.94 38.54
C GLU A 292 -50.62 29.82 37.31
N GLY A 293 -51.37 29.31 36.32
CA GLY A 293 -51.63 29.99 35.04
C GLY A 293 -50.44 29.98 34.07
N ARG A 294 -49.23 29.71 34.58
CA ARG A 294 -47.94 29.68 33.88
C ARG A 294 -47.07 28.55 34.43
N LEU A 295 -45.96 28.27 33.74
CA LEU A 295 -44.96 27.30 34.19
C LEU A 295 -43.91 28.00 35.08
N PRO A 296 -43.55 27.43 36.25
CA PRO A 296 -42.50 27.98 37.10
C PRO A 296 -41.15 27.99 36.39
N GLU A 297 -40.42 29.11 36.47
CA GLU A 297 -39.15 29.28 35.75
C GLU A 297 -38.07 28.30 36.25
N ASP A 298 -37.98 28.06 37.57
CA ASP A 298 -37.13 27.02 38.16
C ASP A 298 -37.45 25.62 37.63
N TRP A 299 -38.72 25.33 37.31
CA TRP A 299 -39.12 24.03 36.76
C TRP A 299 -38.69 23.90 35.30
N MET A 300 -38.91 24.96 34.51
CA MET A 300 -38.47 25.06 33.11
C MET A 300 -36.95 24.92 33.00
N ALA A 301 -36.18 25.65 33.81
CA ALA A 301 -34.71 25.56 33.90
C ALA A 301 -34.26 24.11 34.11
N ARG A 302 -34.75 23.44 35.16
CA ARG A 302 -34.41 22.04 35.48
C ARG A 302 -34.79 21.04 34.38
N GLN A 303 -35.76 21.34 33.50
CA GLN A 303 -36.03 20.49 32.34
C GLN A 303 -35.03 20.73 31.19
N VAL A 304 -34.66 21.99 30.93
CA VAL A 304 -33.74 22.41 29.86
C VAL A 304 -32.29 22.04 30.20
N ASP A 305 -31.80 22.37 31.39
CA ASP A 305 -30.39 22.20 31.78
C ASP A 305 -30.00 20.71 31.86
N ARG A 306 -30.96 19.82 32.17
CA ARG A 306 -30.77 18.36 32.11
C ARG A 306 -30.49 17.86 30.68
N ILE A 307 -30.93 18.60 29.66
CA ILE A 307 -30.80 18.29 28.22
C ILE A 307 -29.58 18.99 27.61
N ASP A 308 -29.19 20.15 28.12
CA ASP A 308 -28.05 20.97 27.66
C ASP A 308 -26.68 20.37 28.02
N ARG A 309 -26.37 19.21 27.43
CA ARG A 309 -25.11 18.50 27.59
C ARG A 309 -24.71 17.84 26.27
N VAL A 310 -23.43 17.93 25.90
CA VAL A 310 -22.90 17.45 24.60
C VAL A 310 -22.14 16.12 24.68
N ASP A 311 -22.19 15.44 25.83
CA ASP A 311 -21.61 14.10 26.02
C ASP A 311 -22.37 13.00 25.25
N GLY A 312 -21.71 11.84 25.12
CA GLY A 312 -22.28 10.65 24.50
C GLY A 312 -22.18 10.61 22.97
N GLY A 313 -22.88 9.62 22.40
CA GLY A 313 -22.87 9.32 20.97
C GLY A 313 -23.98 10.01 20.17
N ILE A 314 -23.96 9.75 18.86
CA ILE A 314 -24.91 10.29 17.85
C ILE A 314 -26.37 10.13 18.27
N GLU A 315 -26.75 8.97 18.81
CA GLU A 315 -28.14 8.66 19.21
C GLU A 315 -28.55 9.43 20.49
N ALA A 316 -27.64 9.57 21.46
CA ALA A 316 -27.90 10.35 22.67
C ALA A 316 -28.09 11.84 22.34
N LEU A 317 -27.27 12.40 21.45
CA LEU A 317 -27.41 13.77 20.96
C LEU A 317 -28.69 13.96 20.15
N ALA A 318 -29.04 13.01 19.26
CA ALA A 318 -30.28 13.06 18.49
C ALA A 318 -31.53 13.02 19.41
N GLN A 319 -31.53 12.20 20.46
CA GLN A 319 -32.61 12.17 21.44
C GLN A 319 -32.67 13.46 22.28
N ARG A 320 -31.53 14.07 22.62
CA ARG A 320 -31.50 15.38 23.29
C ARG A 320 -32.07 16.49 22.41
N ILE A 321 -31.76 16.49 21.10
CA ILE A 321 -32.37 17.39 20.10
C ILE A 321 -33.89 17.16 20.00
N ALA A 322 -34.36 15.91 20.01
CA ALA A 322 -35.80 15.63 20.07
C ALA A 322 -36.43 16.19 21.36
N ASN A 323 -35.80 15.98 22.51
CA ASN A 323 -36.33 16.40 23.81
C ASN A 323 -36.34 17.93 23.98
N ILE A 324 -35.34 18.67 23.49
CA ILE A 324 -35.31 20.14 23.61
C ILE A 324 -36.39 20.80 22.75
N ARG A 325 -36.81 20.18 21.63
CA ARG A 325 -37.88 20.70 20.77
C ARG A 325 -39.24 20.76 21.43
N THR A 326 -39.53 19.82 22.33
CA THR A 326 -40.72 19.89 23.18
C THR A 326 -40.71 21.18 24.00
N TRP A 327 -39.54 21.56 24.53
CA TRP A 327 -39.36 22.81 25.29
C TRP A 327 -39.32 24.06 24.41
N THR A 328 -38.73 24.00 23.21
CA THR A 328 -38.82 25.09 22.22
C THR A 328 -40.27 25.33 21.79
N TYR A 329 -41.06 24.27 21.57
CA TYR A 329 -42.48 24.39 21.26
C TYR A 329 -43.26 25.05 22.41
N VAL A 330 -43.02 24.60 23.65
CA VAL A 330 -43.55 25.24 24.87
C VAL A 330 -43.11 26.71 24.98
N ALA A 331 -41.88 27.06 24.63
CA ALA A 331 -41.38 28.44 24.64
C ALA A 331 -42.09 29.35 23.62
N PHE A 332 -42.66 28.81 22.54
CA PHE A 332 -43.49 29.58 21.61
C PHE A 332 -44.96 29.76 22.08
N HIS A 333 -45.41 29.07 23.13
CA HIS A 333 -46.70 29.34 23.78
C HIS A 333 -46.59 30.52 24.75
N GLY A 334 -46.56 31.75 24.21
CA GLY A 334 -46.28 32.98 24.97
C GLY A 334 -47.25 33.33 26.12
N ALA A 335 -48.36 32.62 26.29
CA ALA A 335 -49.23 32.75 27.46
C ALA A 335 -48.71 31.99 28.71
N TRP A 336 -47.92 30.93 28.49
CA TRP A 336 -47.54 29.93 29.50
C TRP A 336 -46.27 30.28 30.30
N LEU A 337 -45.56 31.36 29.96
CA LEU A 337 -44.27 31.72 30.55
C LEU A 337 -44.23 33.17 31.01
N HIS A 338 -43.26 33.50 31.87
CA HIS A 338 -43.01 34.87 32.31
C HIS A 338 -42.09 35.61 31.31
N ASP A 339 -40.82 35.21 31.16
CA ASP A 339 -39.98 35.72 30.06
C ASP A 339 -39.99 34.79 28.84
N VAL A 340 -40.96 35.04 27.95
CA VAL A 340 -41.12 34.34 26.67
C VAL A 340 -39.89 34.46 25.77
N LYS A 341 -39.15 35.58 25.79
CA LYS A 341 -37.98 35.78 24.93
C LYS A 341 -36.78 35.00 25.45
N HIS A 342 -36.49 35.13 26.74
CA HIS A 342 -35.41 34.37 27.38
C HIS A 342 -35.53 32.87 27.10
N TRP A 343 -36.72 32.29 27.27
CA TRP A 343 -36.92 30.87 27.03
C TRP A 343 -36.79 30.48 25.55
N GLN A 344 -37.27 31.29 24.60
CA GLN A 344 -37.08 31.03 23.16
C GLN A 344 -35.61 31.10 22.74
N GLU A 345 -34.84 32.04 23.29
CA GLU A 345 -33.41 32.17 23.03
C GLU A 345 -32.61 31.02 23.70
N ARG A 346 -32.93 30.71 24.97
CA ARG A 346 -32.30 29.62 25.74
C ARG A 346 -32.50 28.25 25.09
N THR A 347 -33.73 27.84 24.77
CA THR A 347 -33.94 26.49 24.18
C THR A 347 -33.39 26.39 22.76
N ARG A 348 -33.39 27.50 22.00
CA ARG A 348 -32.75 27.57 20.68
C ARG A 348 -31.24 27.41 20.77
N GLN A 349 -30.58 28.08 21.74
CA GLN A 349 -29.14 27.91 21.94
C GLN A 349 -28.79 26.46 22.29
N VAL A 350 -29.63 25.78 23.08
CA VAL A 350 -29.46 24.35 23.39
C VAL A 350 -29.67 23.47 22.16
N GLU A 351 -30.69 23.71 21.32
CA GLU A 351 -30.84 22.97 20.06
C GLU A 351 -29.64 23.20 19.12
N ASP A 352 -29.13 24.43 19.01
CA ASP A 352 -27.98 24.74 18.17
C ASP A 352 -26.66 24.11 18.70
N ASN A 353 -26.39 24.19 20.01
CA ASN A 353 -25.24 23.53 20.66
C ASN A 353 -25.23 22.01 20.38
N LEU A 354 -26.37 21.35 20.63
CA LEU A 354 -26.54 19.91 20.40
C LEU A 354 -26.45 19.55 18.91
N SER A 355 -26.92 20.45 18.03
CA SER A 355 -26.88 20.26 16.58
C SER A 355 -25.47 20.29 16.00
N ASP A 356 -24.61 21.15 16.53
CA ASP A 356 -23.22 21.28 16.10
C ASP A 356 -22.38 20.13 16.66
N ALA A 357 -22.58 19.75 17.93
CA ALA A 357 -22.00 18.53 18.50
C ALA A 357 -22.41 17.29 17.70
N LEU A 358 -23.69 17.16 17.32
CA LEU A 358 -24.16 16.05 16.48
C LEU A 358 -23.55 16.08 15.07
N HIS A 359 -23.39 17.26 14.47
CA HIS A 359 -22.67 17.40 13.20
C HIS A 359 -21.23 16.92 13.34
N GLU A 360 -20.53 17.31 14.40
CA GLU A 360 -19.14 16.89 14.62
C GLU A 360 -19.03 15.38 14.80
N ARG A 361 -19.88 14.75 15.63
CA ARG A 361 -19.89 13.28 15.81
C ARG A 361 -20.20 12.53 14.51
N LEU A 362 -21.11 13.04 13.68
CA LEU A 362 -21.39 12.48 12.35
C LEU A 362 -20.15 12.57 11.45
N THR A 363 -19.49 13.72 11.41
CA THR A 363 -18.27 13.95 10.62
C THR A 363 -17.11 13.06 11.09
N GLN A 364 -16.85 13.00 12.40
CA GLN A 364 -15.84 12.11 13.02
C GLN A 364 -16.07 10.63 12.65
N ARG A 365 -17.34 10.19 12.58
CA ARG A 365 -17.70 8.79 12.29
C ARG A 365 -17.75 8.45 10.80
N PHE A 366 -18.17 9.37 9.92
CA PHE A 366 -18.49 9.06 8.52
C PHE A 366 -17.60 9.76 7.48
N VAL A 367 -16.59 10.54 7.90
CA VAL A 367 -15.61 11.19 7.01
C VAL A 367 -14.19 10.91 7.48
N ASP A 368 -13.38 10.26 6.65
CA ASP A 368 -11.92 10.29 6.78
C ASP A 368 -11.38 11.56 6.13
N ARG A 369 -11.06 12.56 6.97
CA ARG A 369 -10.48 13.83 6.53
C ARG A 369 -9.16 13.65 5.76
N ARG A 370 -8.35 12.61 6.04
CA ARG A 370 -7.08 12.34 5.37
C ARG A 370 -7.33 11.93 3.91
N THR A 371 -8.19 10.94 3.68
CA THR A 371 -8.58 10.52 2.32
C THR A 371 -9.39 11.60 1.58
N SER A 372 -10.34 12.28 2.23
CA SER A 372 -11.14 13.35 1.61
C SER A 372 -10.29 14.49 1.06
N VAL A 373 -9.32 15.00 1.83
CA VAL A 373 -8.44 16.10 1.37
C VAL A 373 -7.51 15.63 0.24
N LEU A 374 -7.00 14.40 0.30
CA LEU A 374 -6.22 13.79 -0.78
C LEU A 374 -7.02 13.70 -2.09
N VAL A 375 -8.23 13.12 -2.05
CA VAL A 375 -9.12 12.98 -3.22
C VAL A 375 -9.51 14.35 -3.80
N LYS A 376 -9.74 15.35 -2.94
CA LYS A 376 -10.04 16.73 -3.39
C LYS A 376 -8.85 17.36 -4.13
N ARG A 377 -7.66 17.39 -3.53
CA ARG A 377 -6.45 17.97 -4.17
C ARG A 377 -6.05 17.22 -5.44
N MET A 378 -6.28 15.90 -5.49
CA MET A 378 -6.08 15.08 -6.70
C MET A 378 -6.98 15.47 -7.89
N LYS A 379 -8.15 16.07 -7.66
CA LYS A 379 -9.01 16.61 -8.72
C LYS A 379 -8.63 18.04 -9.12
N GLU A 380 -8.03 18.81 -8.21
CA GLU A 380 -7.77 20.24 -8.37
C GLU A 380 -6.40 20.56 -9.01
N ARG A 381 -5.47 19.59 -9.13
CA ARG A 381 -4.12 19.78 -9.71
C ARG A 381 -3.72 18.65 -10.67
N GLU A 382 -3.49 19.00 -11.94
CA GLU A 382 -2.92 18.08 -12.94
C GLU A 382 -1.43 17.76 -12.73
N THR A 383 -0.71 18.62 -11.98
CA THR A 383 0.72 18.46 -11.69
C THR A 383 0.96 18.37 -10.17
N LEU A 384 1.15 17.15 -9.68
CA LEU A 384 1.64 16.89 -8.33
C LEU A 384 3.17 16.92 -8.34
N GLN A 385 3.76 17.73 -7.45
CA GLN A 385 5.20 17.71 -7.20
C GLN A 385 5.51 16.72 -6.07
N ALA A 386 6.41 15.78 -6.34
CA ALA A 386 7.08 14.99 -5.32
C ALA A 386 8.40 15.68 -4.96
N ASP A 387 8.63 15.86 -3.67
CA ASP A 387 9.94 16.20 -3.12
C ASP A 387 10.67 14.91 -2.77
N VAL A 388 11.96 14.82 -3.09
CA VAL A 388 12.77 13.62 -2.86
C VAL A 388 13.99 14.04 -2.06
N LYS A 389 13.99 13.69 -0.76
CA LYS A 389 15.04 14.05 0.17
C LYS A 389 16.37 13.35 -0.19
N PRO A 390 17.52 13.90 0.24
CA PRO A 390 18.85 13.30 -0.03
C PRO A 390 19.06 11.86 0.48
N ASN A 391 18.27 11.40 1.45
CA ASN A 391 18.29 10.03 1.98
C ASN A 391 17.43 9.03 1.16
N GLY A 392 16.79 9.48 0.09
CA GLY A 392 15.89 8.70 -0.76
C GLY A 392 14.41 8.75 -0.36
N ASP A 393 14.04 9.43 0.73
CA ASP A 393 12.62 9.56 1.12
C ASP A 393 11.84 10.33 0.05
N VAL A 394 10.74 9.76 -0.44
CA VAL A 394 9.81 10.44 -1.35
C VAL A 394 8.66 11.01 -0.51
N ALA A 395 8.43 12.31 -0.63
CA ALA A 395 7.28 12.99 -0.07
C ALA A 395 6.42 13.66 -1.15
N VAL A 396 5.10 13.57 -1.06
CA VAL A 396 4.17 14.29 -1.96
C VAL A 396 3.38 15.29 -1.13
N GLU A 397 3.45 16.58 -1.50
CA GLU A 397 2.97 17.71 -0.69
C GLU A 397 3.35 17.57 0.82
N GLY A 398 4.61 17.23 1.10
CA GLY A 398 5.17 17.10 2.46
C GLY A 398 4.88 15.78 3.19
N HIS A 399 4.07 14.87 2.63
CA HIS A 399 3.72 13.60 3.26
C HIS A 399 4.60 12.47 2.73
N PHE A 400 5.26 11.70 3.60
CA PHE A 400 6.07 10.54 3.21
C PHE A 400 5.23 9.47 2.50
N VAL A 401 5.79 8.84 1.46
CA VAL A 401 5.09 7.88 0.59
C VAL A 401 5.85 6.56 0.39
N GLY A 402 7.12 6.52 0.79
CA GLY A 402 8.06 5.43 0.48
C GLY A 402 9.43 5.97 0.09
N ARG A 403 10.30 5.08 -0.38
CA ARG A 403 11.71 5.38 -0.65
C ARG A 403 12.08 5.12 -2.11
N LEU A 404 12.87 6.00 -2.72
CA LEU A 404 13.42 5.84 -4.06
C LEU A 404 14.88 5.43 -3.97
N THR A 405 15.15 4.14 -4.22
CA THR A 405 16.50 3.56 -4.21
C THR A 405 17.01 3.43 -5.64
N GLY A 406 18.00 4.22 -6.03
CA GLY A 406 18.54 4.28 -7.39
C GLY A 406 17.50 4.82 -8.37
N PHE A 407 16.88 3.91 -9.12
CA PHE A 407 15.74 4.20 -10.02
C PHE A 407 14.45 3.47 -9.62
N ARG A 408 14.44 2.67 -8.55
CA ARG A 408 13.29 1.85 -8.12
C ARG A 408 12.60 2.49 -6.92
N PHE A 409 11.32 2.78 -7.07
CA PHE A 409 10.48 3.20 -5.95
C PHE A 409 10.00 2.00 -5.15
N MET A 410 10.08 2.10 -3.82
CA MET A 410 9.53 1.17 -2.85
C MET A 410 8.47 1.93 -2.04
N PRO A 411 7.17 1.73 -2.29
CA PRO A 411 6.12 2.39 -1.52
C PRO A 411 6.16 1.93 -0.06
N ASP A 412 5.79 2.81 0.86
CA ASP A 412 5.55 2.43 2.25
C ASP A 412 4.25 1.59 2.32
N THR A 413 4.31 0.46 3.03
CA THR A 413 3.20 -0.48 3.21
C THR A 413 2.70 -0.56 4.65
N SER A 414 3.15 0.34 5.54
CA SER A 414 2.69 0.42 6.92
C SER A 414 1.20 0.78 7.04
N ASP A 415 0.73 1.78 6.28
CA ASP A 415 -0.70 2.08 6.10
C ASP A 415 -1.30 1.09 5.08
N GLY A 416 -2.00 0.06 5.56
CA GLY A 416 -2.58 -1.00 4.73
C GLY A 416 -3.95 -0.67 4.11
N GLY A 417 -4.02 -0.47 2.79
CA GLY A 417 -5.30 -0.37 2.07
C GLY A 417 -5.22 -0.13 0.57
N ASP A 418 -6.37 -0.02 -0.10
CA ASP A 418 -6.43 0.40 -1.52
C ASP A 418 -6.03 1.87 -1.72
N ALA A 419 -6.10 2.70 -0.67
CA ALA A 419 -5.57 4.06 -0.68
C ALA A 419 -4.08 4.08 -1.05
N THR A 420 -3.29 3.13 -0.55
CA THR A 420 -1.86 2.96 -0.82
C THR A 420 -1.58 2.75 -2.31
N LYS A 421 -2.49 2.12 -3.07
CA LYS A 421 -2.39 1.97 -4.53
C LYS A 421 -2.65 3.28 -5.27
N VAL A 422 -3.66 4.04 -4.85
CA VAL A 422 -4.00 5.35 -5.44
C VAL A 422 -2.87 6.36 -5.20
N VAL A 423 -2.31 6.35 -3.99
CA VAL A 423 -1.15 7.15 -3.59
C VAL A 423 0.13 6.73 -4.33
N THR A 424 0.41 5.42 -4.46
CA THR A 424 1.54 4.89 -5.26
C THR A 424 1.43 5.32 -6.72
N GLY A 425 0.23 5.25 -7.33
CA GLY A 425 -0.04 5.72 -8.69
C GLY A 425 0.02 7.24 -8.89
N ALA A 426 0.10 8.01 -7.81
CA ALA A 426 0.35 9.45 -7.83
C ALA A 426 1.85 9.75 -7.70
N ALA A 427 2.53 9.11 -6.74
CA ALA A 427 3.99 9.15 -6.62
C ALA A 427 4.66 8.72 -7.94
N HIS A 428 4.19 7.65 -8.58
CA HIS A 428 4.70 7.21 -9.89
C HIS A 428 4.70 8.30 -10.96
N ARG A 429 3.61 9.06 -11.07
CA ARG A 429 3.48 10.13 -12.08
C ARG A 429 4.35 11.35 -11.75
N ALA A 430 4.51 11.68 -10.48
CA ALA A 430 5.38 12.76 -10.04
C ALA A 430 6.87 12.42 -10.21
N LEU A 431 7.27 11.16 -9.95
CA LEU A 431 8.66 10.72 -9.98
C LEU A 431 9.27 10.65 -11.40
N VAL A 432 8.48 10.58 -12.48
CA VAL A 432 9.01 10.54 -13.87
C VAL A 432 9.96 11.71 -14.17
N GLY A 433 9.65 12.90 -13.65
CA GLY A 433 10.48 14.10 -13.82
C GLY A 433 11.83 13.99 -13.10
N GLU A 434 11.84 13.51 -11.85
CA GLU A 434 13.06 13.33 -11.06
C GLU A 434 13.92 12.18 -11.59
N ILE A 435 13.30 11.07 -12.03
CA ILE A 435 14.00 9.94 -12.67
C ILE A 435 14.72 10.41 -13.94
N THR A 436 14.06 11.22 -14.78
CA THR A 436 14.68 11.82 -15.97
C THR A 436 15.91 12.67 -15.61
N GLN A 437 15.86 13.40 -14.49
CA GLN A 437 16.99 14.18 -13.95
C GLN A 437 18.08 13.31 -13.29
N ARG A 438 17.73 12.19 -12.66
CA ARG A 438 18.71 11.20 -12.16
C ARG A 438 19.48 10.55 -13.31
N VAL A 439 18.82 10.14 -14.39
CA VAL A 439 19.48 9.61 -15.60
C VAL A 439 20.43 10.65 -16.21
N ALA A 440 19.99 11.91 -16.35
CA ALA A 440 20.85 12.98 -16.86
C ALA A 440 22.04 13.33 -15.94
N ARG A 441 21.96 13.04 -14.63
CA ARG A 441 23.08 13.12 -13.69
C ARG A 441 24.05 11.94 -13.85
N LEU A 442 23.55 10.71 -14.01
CA LEU A 442 24.38 9.52 -14.25
C LEU A 442 25.17 9.60 -15.57
N GLU A 443 24.56 10.11 -16.64
CA GLU A 443 25.23 10.31 -17.94
C GLU A 443 26.42 11.27 -17.86
N ARG A 444 26.27 12.37 -17.12
CA ARG A 444 27.28 13.44 -17.00
C ARG A 444 28.23 13.24 -15.81
N GLY A 445 27.92 12.33 -14.89
CA GLY A 445 28.67 12.08 -13.68
C GLY A 445 30.00 11.38 -13.97
N PRO A 446 31.07 11.66 -13.19
CA PRO A 446 32.36 11.02 -13.37
C PRO A 446 32.31 9.54 -12.94
N ASP A 447 33.12 8.70 -13.58
CA ASP A 447 33.16 7.23 -13.34
C ASP A 447 33.41 6.84 -11.88
N ALA A 448 34.05 7.70 -11.08
CA ALA A 448 34.24 7.51 -9.65
C ALA A 448 32.93 7.48 -8.82
N THR A 449 31.80 7.91 -9.39
CA THR A 449 30.47 7.77 -8.76
C THR A 449 29.85 6.38 -8.96
N ILE A 450 30.43 5.54 -9.82
CA ILE A 450 29.92 4.24 -10.21
C ILE A 450 30.89 3.15 -9.73
N ALA A 451 30.38 2.20 -8.94
CA ALA A 451 31.15 1.09 -8.37
C ALA A 451 30.61 -0.27 -8.80
N LEU A 452 31.47 -1.29 -8.80
CA LEU A 452 31.04 -2.69 -8.88
C LEU A 452 30.95 -3.22 -7.44
N GLY A 453 29.74 -3.55 -6.98
CA GLY A 453 29.52 -4.21 -5.70
C GLY A 453 29.87 -5.70 -5.76
N ASP A 454 30.07 -6.31 -4.60
CA ASP A 454 30.59 -7.67 -4.46
C ASP A 454 29.70 -8.75 -5.11
N SER A 455 28.43 -8.46 -5.39
CA SER A 455 27.46 -9.31 -6.09
C SER A 455 27.52 -9.23 -7.63
N GLY A 456 28.44 -8.45 -8.21
CA GLY A 456 28.41 -8.12 -9.64
C GLY A 456 27.34 -7.08 -10.03
N THR A 457 26.67 -6.50 -9.03
CA THR A 457 25.73 -5.37 -9.17
C THR A 457 26.50 -4.07 -9.37
N VAL A 458 26.06 -3.24 -10.31
CA VAL A 458 26.59 -1.90 -10.55
C VAL A 458 25.85 -0.92 -9.64
N LEU A 459 26.61 -0.22 -8.81
CA LEU A 459 26.13 0.76 -7.83
C LEU A 459 26.44 2.18 -8.32
N TRP A 460 25.54 3.13 -8.07
CA TRP A 460 25.76 4.56 -8.26
C TRP A 460 25.46 5.29 -6.95
N HIS A 461 26.44 6.00 -6.39
CA HIS A 461 26.37 6.56 -5.03
C HIS A 461 25.90 5.54 -3.96
N GLN A 462 26.41 4.30 -4.04
CA GLN A 462 26.01 3.12 -3.24
C GLN A 462 24.60 2.55 -3.52
N GLU A 463 23.78 3.17 -4.36
CA GLU A 463 22.47 2.63 -4.74
C GLU A 463 22.58 1.66 -5.94
N PRO A 464 21.95 0.47 -5.91
CA PRO A 464 22.01 -0.48 -7.02
C PRO A 464 21.16 -0.03 -8.23
N ILE A 465 21.75 -0.04 -9.43
CA ILE A 465 21.09 0.42 -10.67
C ILE A 465 21.15 -0.56 -11.85
N ALA A 466 22.13 -1.48 -11.88
CA ALA A 466 22.25 -2.49 -12.93
C ALA A 466 22.98 -3.75 -12.40
N ARG A 467 23.06 -4.81 -13.20
CA ARG A 467 24.03 -5.90 -13.05
C ARG A 467 24.90 -6.03 -14.29
N LEU A 468 26.11 -6.54 -14.12
CA LEU A 468 26.85 -7.09 -15.27
C LEU A 468 26.14 -8.36 -15.76
N ALA A 469 26.25 -8.62 -17.07
CA ALA A 469 25.59 -9.71 -17.77
C ALA A 469 26.56 -10.31 -18.82
N PRO A 470 26.24 -11.47 -19.42
CA PRO A 470 27.00 -12.00 -20.56
C PRO A 470 27.03 -11.00 -21.72
N GLY A 471 28.21 -10.79 -22.30
CA GLY A 471 28.41 -10.03 -23.54
C GLY A 471 29.05 -10.87 -24.64
N ASP A 472 29.37 -10.22 -25.77
CA ASP A 472 29.95 -10.86 -26.95
C ASP A 472 31.37 -11.42 -26.69
N ASP A 473 32.15 -10.74 -25.84
CA ASP A 473 33.50 -11.12 -25.42
C ASP A 473 33.55 -11.20 -23.87
N LEU A 474 34.35 -12.12 -23.34
CA LEU A 474 34.64 -12.24 -21.90
C LEU A 474 35.22 -10.94 -21.30
N LEU A 475 35.93 -10.14 -22.11
CA LEU A 475 36.47 -8.85 -21.68
C LEU A 475 35.55 -7.66 -22.02
N LYS A 476 34.33 -7.91 -22.52
CA LYS A 476 33.28 -6.92 -22.79
C LYS A 476 31.95 -7.42 -22.21
N PRO A 477 31.77 -7.41 -20.87
CA PRO A 477 30.51 -7.81 -20.25
C PRO A 477 29.35 -6.93 -20.72
N GLY A 478 28.19 -7.54 -20.92
CA GLY A 478 26.94 -6.82 -21.08
C GLY A 478 26.53 -6.11 -19.79
N VAL A 479 25.60 -5.17 -19.89
CA VAL A 479 24.97 -4.53 -18.73
C VAL A 479 23.46 -4.63 -18.84
N GLU A 480 22.84 -5.08 -17.76
CA GLU A 480 21.40 -5.23 -17.63
C GLU A 480 20.92 -4.28 -16.53
N VAL A 481 20.19 -3.24 -16.92
CA VAL A 481 19.63 -2.24 -16.01
C VAL A 481 18.56 -2.90 -15.14
N LEU A 482 18.57 -2.66 -13.83
CA LEU A 482 17.58 -3.24 -12.93
C LEU A 482 16.18 -2.73 -13.27
N ASP A 483 15.20 -3.63 -13.26
CA ASP A 483 13.83 -3.27 -13.60
C ASP A 483 13.19 -2.32 -12.58
N SER A 484 12.52 -1.32 -13.13
CA SER A 484 11.73 -0.33 -12.42
C SER A 484 10.57 0.13 -13.30
N ASP A 485 9.38 0.20 -12.73
CA ASP A 485 8.15 0.69 -13.36
C ASP A 485 8.18 2.23 -13.62
N LEU A 486 9.30 2.89 -13.30
CA LEU A 486 9.57 4.30 -13.61
C LEU A 486 10.48 4.51 -14.83
N LEU A 487 11.12 3.46 -15.36
CA LEU A 487 12.07 3.56 -16.46
C LEU A 487 11.46 3.10 -17.79
N ASP A 488 11.18 4.06 -18.68
CA ASP A 488 10.84 3.76 -20.07
C ASP A 488 12.02 3.14 -20.85
N PRO A 489 11.79 2.50 -22.01
CA PRO A 489 12.85 1.84 -22.77
C PRO A 489 13.98 2.77 -23.21
N ALA A 490 13.72 4.03 -23.53
CA ALA A 490 14.74 4.99 -23.96
C ALA A 490 15.62 5.43 -22.79
N LEU A 491 15.06 5.57 -21.58
CA LEU A 491 15.82 5.78 -20.35
C LEU A 491 16.66 4.54 -19.99
N LYS A 492 16.11 3.32 -20.10
CA LYS A 492 16.87 2.07 -19.90
C LYS A 492 18.04 1.95 -20.88
N ASP A 493 17.84 2.27 -22.15
CA ASP A 493 18.89 2.21 -23.17
C ASP A 493 19.99 3.26 -22.93
N ARG A 494 19.65 4.48 -22.51
CA ARG A 494 20.61 5.52 -22.11
C ARG A 494 21.46 5.10 -20.92
N ILE A 495 20.85 4.54 -19.88
CA ILE A 495 21.57 3.97 -18.73
C ILE A 495 22.50 2.85 -19.21
N ARG A 496 22.01 1.92 -20.06
CA ARG A 496 22.82 0.80 -20.57
C ARG A 496 24.07 1.30 -21.30
N VAL A 497 23.94 2.26 -22.23
CA VAL A 497 25.09 2.81 -22.97
C VAL A 497 26.13 3.44 -22.02
N ARG A 498 25.68 4.25 -21.05
CA ARG A 498 26.57 4.89 -20.06
C ARG A 498 27.33 3.87 -19.20
N LEU A 499 26.66 2.80 -18.78
CA LEU A 499 27.24 1.77 -17.92
C LEU A 499 28.09 0.74 -18.69
N SER A 500 27.75 0.39 -19.93
CA SER A 500 28.60 -0.45 -20.78
C SER A 500 29.96 0.22 -21.04
N GLY A 501 29.98 1.52 -21.33
CA GLY A 501 31.24 2.27 -21.48
C GLY A 501 32.10 2.28 -20.22
N TRP A 502 31.46 2.44 -19.04
CA TRP A 502 32.14 2.31 -17.75
C TRP A 502 32.65 0.89 -17.49
N ALA A 503 31.88 -0.14 -17.84
CA ALA A 503 32.25 -1.53 -17.64
C ALA A 503 33.46 -1.93 -18.51
N GLU A 504 33.48 -1.53 -19.79
CA GLU A 504 34.66 -1.70 -20.66
C GLU A 504 35.89 -0.97 -20.11
N ALA A 505 35.73 0.28 -19.66
CA ALA A 505 36.82 1.04 -19.05
C ALA A 505 37.34 0.39 -17.76
N ARG A 506 36.44 -0.15 -16.92
CA ARG A 506 36.77 -0.83 -15.67
C ARG A 506 37.50 -2.16 -15.91
N VAL A 507 37.04 -2.96 -16.87
CA VAL A 507 37.75 -4.19 -17.29
C VAL A 507 39.12 -3.84 -17.87
N LYS A 508 39.20 -2.82 -18.74
CA LYS A 508 40.49 -2.35 -19.30
C LYS A 508 41.46 -1.88 -18.22
N SER A 509 40.98 -1.20 -17.18
CA SER A 509 41.82 -0.73 -16.07
C SER A 509 42.27 -1.84 -15.11
N VAL A 510 41.40 -2.78 -14.75
CA VAL A 510 41.69 -3.83 -13.76
C VAL A 510 42.37 -5.06 -14.39
N MET A 511 42.08 -5.34 -15.66
CA MET A 511 42.60 -6.48 -16.41
C MET A 511 43.51 -6.06 -17.57
N GLU A 512 44.15 -4.89 -17.48
CA GLU A 512 45.05 -4.33 -18.51
C GLU A 512 45.99 -5.37 -19.15
N PRO A 513 46.73 -6.22 -18.40
CA PRO A 513 47.63 -7.20 -19.01
C PRO A 513 46.93 -8.30 -19.82
N LEU A 514 45.65 -8.59 -19.53
CA LEU A 514 44.85 -9.54 -20.30
C LEU A 514 44.31 -8.91 -21.58
N VAL A 515 43.94 -7.63 -21.53
CA VAL A 515 43.53 -6.84 -22.71
C VAL A 515 44.73 -6.65 -23.65
N LEU A 516 45.90 -6.26 -23.12
CA LEU A 516 47.14 -6.18 -23.90
C LEU A 516 47.53 -7.54 -24.50
N LEU A 517 47.32 -8.65 -23.79
CA LEU A 517 47.58 -10.00 -24.32
C LEU A 517 46.59 -10.42 -25.42
N ARG A 518 45.33 -9.97 -25.36
CA ARG A 518 44.32 -10.19 -26.42
C ARG A 518 44.66 -9.39 -27.68
N ASP A 519 45.06 -8.13 -27.51
CA ASP A 519 45.19 -7.15 -28.59
C ASP A 519 46.59 -7.14 -29.24
N ALA A 520 47.54 -7.94 -28.74
CA ALA A 520 48.92 -8.01 -29.25
C ALA A 520 49.10 -8.86 -30.52
N GLU A 521 49.87 -8.35 -31.49
CA GLU A 521 50.26 -9.06 -32.71
C GLU A 521 51.30 -10.16 -32.45
N LEU A 522 50.83 -11.31 -31.95
CA LEU A 522 51.69 -12.45 -31.62
C LEU A 522 51.89 -13.43 -32.80
N PRO A 523 53.06 -14.09 -32.90
CA PRO A 523 53.28 -15.25 -33.78
C PRO A 523 52.26 -16.37 -33.52
N ALA A 524 51.93 -17.20 -34.52
CA ALA A 524 50.83 -18.16 -34.43
C ALA A 524 50.86 -19.11 -33.20
N PRO A 525 52.01 -19.69 -32.79
CA PRO A 525 52.08 -20.52 -31.58
C PRO A 525 51.80 -19.73 -30.29
N ALA A 526 52.37 -18.53 -30.18
CA ALA A 526 52.14 -17.63 -29.04
C ALA A 526 50.69 -17.15 -28.98
N ARG A 527 50.10 -16.80 -30.13
CA ARG A 527 48.71 -16.33 -30.27
C ARG A 527 47.70 -17.39 -29.84
N GLY A 528 47.95 -18.66 -30.18
CA GLY A 528 47.11 -19.79 -29.74
C GLY A 528 47.14 -20.00 -28.23
N LEU A 529 48.27 -19.74 -27.56
CA LEU A 529 48.36 -19.77 -26.10
C LEU A 529 47.74 -18.52 -25.45
N ALA A 530 47.94 -17.33 -26.05
CA ALA A 530 47.35 -16.07 -25.61
C ALA A 530 45.82 -16.11 -25.64
N PHE A 531 45.23 -16.59 -26.74
CA PHE A 531 43.78 -16.76 -26.88
C PHE A 531 43.19 -17.63 -25.75
N ARG A 532 43.79 -18.81 -25.50
CA ARG A 532 43.34 -19.70 -24.42
C ARG A 532 43.59 -19.15 -23.01
N LEU A 533 44.56 -18.24 -22.84
CA LEU A 533 44.73 -17.48 -21.59
C LEU A 533 43.62 -16.43 -21.42
N VAL A 534 43.17 -15.78 -22.48
CA VAL A 534 42.01 -14.85 -22.44
C VAL A 534 40.72 -15.62 -22.11
N GLU A 535 40.48 -16.77 -22.77
CA GLU A 535 39.32 -17.65 -22.46
C GLU A 535 39.30 -18.13 -21.00
N SER A 536 40.47 -18.34 -20.39
CA SER A 536 40.62 -18.77 -18.99
C SER A 536 40.87 -17.61 -18.00
N LEU A 537 40.53 -16.38 -18.39
CA LEU A 537 40.67 -15.15 -17.59
C LEU A 537 42.08 -14.94 -16.99
N GLY A 538 43.10 -15.45 -17.68
CA GLY A 538 44.52 -15.25 -17.39
C GLY A 538 45.19 -16.34 -16.53
N SER A 539 44.58 -17.53 -16.39
CA SER A 539 45.17 -18.67 -15.67
C SER A 539 44.78 -20.02 -16.28
N LEU A 540 45.74 -20.74 -16.87
CA LEU A 540 45.52 -22.01 -17.56
C LEU A 540 46.44 -23.12 -17.01
N PRO A 541 45.92 -24.28 -16.55
CA PRO A 541 46.75 -25.40 -16.11
C PRO A 541 47.67 -25.92 -17.23
N ARG A 542 48.97 -26.02 -16.97
CA ARG A 542 50.00 -26.35 -17.98
C ARG A 542 49.70 -27.65 -18.74
N ARG A 543 49.10 -28.63 -18.07
CA ARG A 543 48.71 -29.93 -18.66
C ARG A 543 47.67 -29.78 -19.77
N GLN A 544 46.81 -28.75 -19.71
CA GLN A 544 45.80 -28.48 -20.74
C GLN A 544 46.37 -27.76 -21.98
N CYS A 545 47.60 -27.25 -21.91
CA CYS A 545 48.24 -26.47 -22.98
C CYS A 545 49.69 -26.93 -23.28
N ALA A 546 50.01 -28.19 -23.00
CA ALA A 546 51.36 -28.73 -23.16
C ALA A 546 51.86 -28.62 -24.62
N GLU A 547 51.02 -29.01 -25.58
CA GLU A 547 51.30 -28.93 -27.02
C GLU A 547 51.60 -27.50 -27.48
N GLN A 548 50.79 -26.51 -27.06
CA GLN A 548 51.07 -25.10 -27.36
C GLN A 548 52.43 -24.67 -26.78
N ILE A 549 52.76 -25.06 -25.54
CA ILE A 549 54.01 -24.69 -24.87
C ILE A 549 55.24 -25.34 -25.51
N GLU A 550 55.11 -26.57 -26.02
CA GLU A 550 56.16 -27.28 -26.75
C GLU A 550 56.41 -26.64 -28.13
N ALA A 551 55.35 -26.22 -28.81
CA ALA A 551 55.42 -25.52 -30.10
C ALA A 551 56.03 -24.11 -30.05
N LEU A 552 56.17 -23.47 -28.88
CA LEU A 552 56.76 -22.13 -28.77
C LEU A 552 58.26 -22.13 -29.14
N GLY A 553 58.69 -21.12 -29.90
CA GLY A 553 60.09 -20.78 -30.14
C GLY A 553 60.79 -20.06 -28.97
N ARG A 554 61.97 -19.49 -29.22
CA ARG A 554 62.63 -18.56 -28.27
C ARG A 554 61.99 -17.18 -28.31
N THR A 555 61.72 -16.66 -29.52
CA THR A 555 60.99 -15.41 -29.78
C THR A 555 59.64 -15.38 -29.07
N ASP A 556 58.84 -16.42 -29.27
CA ASP A 556 57.48 -16.56 -28.73
C ASP A 556 57.46 -16.50 -27.20
N ARG A 557 58.42 -17.18 -26.55
CA ARG A 557 58.58 -17.16 -25.09
C ARG A 557 59.15 -15.84 -24.56
N THR A 558 59.69 -14.97 -25.41
CA THR A 558 60.13 -13.62 -25.03
C THR A 558 58.96 -12.64 -25.12
N ALA A 559 58.27 -12.58 -26.26
CA ALA A 559 57.09 -11.72 -26.44
C ALA A 559 55.99 -12.00 -25.41
N LEU A 560 55.72 -13.26 -25.08
CA LEU A 560 54.77 -13.62 -24.02
C LEU A 560 55.22 -13.13 -22.62
N ARG A 561 56.53 -13.09 -22.33
CA ARG A 561 57.04 -12.58 -21.05
C ARG A 561 57.00 -11.05 -20.96
N GLU A 562 57.21 -10.37 -22.08
CA GLU A 562 57.08 -8.91 -22.18
C GLU A 562 55.63 -8.48 -21.95
N LEU A 563 54.66 -9.27 -22.43
CA LEU A 563 53.23 -9.19 -22.08
C LEU A 563 52.90 -9.77 -20.67
N GLY A 564 53.90 -10.02 -19.83
CA GLY A 564 53.75 -10.43 -18.43
C GLY A 564 53.38 -11.91 -18.17
N VAL A 565 53.22 -12.74 -19.19
CA VAL A 565 52.81 -14.15 -19.03
C VAL A 565 53.94 -14.99 -18.43
N ARG A 566 53.66 -15.64 -17.29
CA ARG A 566 54.56 -16.63 -16.68
C ARG A 566 54.14 -18.05 -17.06
N ILE A 567 55.00 -18.72 -17.83
CA ILE A 567 54.92 -20.16 -18.11
C ILE A 567 55.57 -20.90 -16.93
N GLY A 568 54.77 -21.25 -15.92
CA GLY A 568 55.20 -21.96 -14.71
C GLY A 568 55.45 -23.46 -14.92
N ARG A 569 55.74 -24.16 -13.82
CA ARG A 569 55.90 -25.61 -13.75
C ARG A 569 54.56 -26.32 -13.88
N GLU A 570 53.51 -25.77 -13.27
CA GLU A 570 52.17 -26.38 -13.21
C GLU A 570 51.11 -25.55 -13.95
N THR A 571 51.31 -24.25 -14.13
CA THR A 571 50.31 -23.28 -14.62
C THR A 571 50.95 -22.26 -15.56
N VAL A 572 50.22 -21.82 -16.58
CA VAL A 572 50.53 -20.59 -17.33
C VAL A 572 49.58 -19.49 -16.84
N TYR A 573 50.11 -18.36 -16.39
CA TYR A 573 49.29 -17.32 -15.76
C TYR A 573 49.88 -15.91 -15.89
N LEU A 574 49.03 -14.90 -15.67
CA LEU A 574 49.42 -13.49 -15.56
C LEU A 574 49.48 -13.08 -14.07
N PRO A 575 50.67 -12.81 -13.49
CA PRO A 575 50.81 -12.55 -12.04
C PRO A 575 50.04 -11.32 -11.55
N ALA A 576 49.89 -10.29 -12.40
CA ALA A 576 49.13 -9.09 -12.07
C ALA A 576 47.66 -9.39 -11.76
N LEU A 577 47.09 -10.43 -12.36
CA LEU A 577 45.68 -10.83 -12.22
C LEU A 577 45.42 -11.69 -10.98
N ILE A 578 46.42 -11.92 -10.12
CA ILE A 578 46.28 -12.56 -8.80
C ILE A 578 45.95 -11.52 -7.71
N LYS A 579 46.10 -10.21 -8.00
CA LYS A 579 45.72 -9.13 -7.07
C LYS A 579 44.21 -9.19 -6.75
N PRO A 580 43.77 -8.89 -5.51
CA PRO A 580 42.37 -9.08 -5.09
C PRO A 580 41.32 -8.43 -6.01
N ALA A 581 41.52 -7.19 -6.45
CA ALA A 581 40.59 -6.50 -7.35
C ALA A 581 40.44 -7.21 -8.72
N ALA A 582 41.50 -7.84 -9.22
CA ALA A 582 41.45 -8.63 -10.45
C ALA A 582 40.81 -10.01 -10.19
N ALA A 583 41.12 -10.67 -9.08
CA ALA A 583 40.49 -11.94 -8.69
C ALA A 583 38.96 -11.81 -8.51
N ALA A 584 38.50 -10.72 -7.87
CA ALA A 584 37.07 -10.42 -7.72
C ALA A 584 36.38 -10.16 -9.07
N LEU A 585 36.96 -9.33 -9.94
CA LEU A 585 36.41 -9.08 -11.27
C LEU A 585 36.40 -10.35 -12.14
N ARG A 586 37.43 -11.20 -12.03
CA ARG A 586 37.48 -12.52 -12.68
C ARG A 586 36.36 -13.44 -12.20
N ALA A 587 36.05 -13.46 -10.91
CA ALA A 587 34.93 -14.23 -10.36
C ALA A 587 33.60 -13.79 -10.99
N VAL A 588 33.35 -12.48 -11.06
CA VAL A 588 32.14 -11.91 -11.69
C VAL A 588 32.06 -12.29 -13.16
N LEU A 589 33.11 -12.03 -13.95
CA LEU A 589 33.12 -12.35 -15.39
C LEU A 589 32.97 -13.86 -15.65
N TRP A 590 33.58 -14.71 -14.82
CA TRP A 590 33.45 -16.17 -14.94
C TRP A 590 32.03 -16.64 -14.65
N CYS A 591 31.42 -16.17 -13.56
CA CYS A 591 30.06 -16.54 -13.15
C CYS A 591 28.99 -16.07 -14.14
N GLN A 592 29.15 -14.90 -14.74
CA GLN A 592 28.27 -14.47 -15.84
C GLN A 592 28.28 -15.46 -17.00
N ARG A 593 29.47 -15.96 -17.41
CA ARG A 593 29.58 -16.84 -18.58
C ARG A 593 29.30 -18.32 -18.31
N HIS A 594 29.48 -18.81 -17.08
CA HIS A 594 29.48 -20.25 -16.78
C HIS A 594 28.54 -20.68 -15.64
N ASN A 595 27.86 -19.75 -14.97
CA ASN A 595 27.02 -20.04 -13.80
C ASN A 595 25.72 -19.21 -13.82
N ASP A 596 25.19 -18.91 -15.02
CA ASP A 596 23.95 -18.15 -15.28
C ASP A 596 23.85 -16.81 -14.54
N GLY A 597 25.00 -16.16 -14.29
CA GLY A 597 25.08 -14.89 -13.54
C GLY A 597 24.93 -15.03 -12.03
N VAL A 598 24.71 -16.24 -11.50
CA VAL A 598 24.77 -16.53 -10.06
C VAL A 598 26.23 -16.44 -9.63
N LEU A 599 26.55 -15.47 -8.77
CA LEU A 599 27.93 -15.26 -8.34
C LEU A 599 28.35 -16.29 -7.29
N LEU A 600 29.60 -16.76 -7.41
CA LEU A 600 30.26 -17.62 -6.44
C LEU A 600 31.32 -16.78 -5.68
N PRO A 601 31.44 -16.94 -4.35
CA PRO A 601 32.38 -16.13 -3.57
C PRO A 601 33.83 -16.44 -3.95
N PRO A 602 34.64 -15.45 -4.36
CA PRO A 602 36.08 -15.66 -4.52
C PRO A 602 36.74 -15.87 -3.13
N PRO A 603 37.89 -16.59 -3.06
CA PRO A 603 38.66 -16.70 -1.82
C PRO A 603 38.99 -15.32 -1.21
N PRO A 604 38.90 -15.15 0.12
CA PRO A 604 39.07 -13.84 0.75
C PRO A 604 40.42 -13.16 0.43
N PRO A 605 40.44 -11.81 0.26
CA PRO A 605 41.65 -11.06 -0.04
C PRO A 605 42.85 -11.42 0.86
N GLY A 606 44.04 -11.49 0.25
CA GLY A 606 45.29 -11.79 0.96
C GLY A 606 45.56 -13.27 1.23
N ARG A 607 44.53 -14.12 1.43
CA ARG A 607 44.70 -15.56 1.73
C ARG A 607 45.57 -16.27 0.68
N VAL A 608 46.47 -17.13 1.15
CA VAL A 608 47.39 -17.93 0.32
C VAL A 608 46.83 -19.32 -0.02
N SER A 609 46.03 -19.88 0.88
CA SER A 609 45.17 -21.03 0.66
C SER A 609 43.84 -20.86 1.42
N VAL A 610 42.83 -21.62 0.99
CA VAL A 610 41.53 -21.80 1.66
C VAL A 610 41.09 -23.25 1.52
N THR A 611 40.20 -23.74 2.38
CA THR A 611 39.57 -25.06 2.19
C THR A 611 38.79 -25.08 0.88
N ALA A 612 39.02 -26.09 0.03
CA ALA A 612 38.40 -26.18 -1.28
C ALA A 612 37.02 -26.83 -1.19
N ASP A 613 35.98 -26.00 -1.13
CA ASP A 613 34.60 -26.43 -1.34
C ASP A 613 34.48 -27.34 -2.58
N GLU A 614 33.74 -28.43 -2.44
CA GLU A 614 33.47 -29.46 -3.44
C GLU A 614 32.24 -29.10 -4.30
N ALA A 615 31.34 -28.24 -3.81
CA ALA A 615 30.14 -27.81 -4.51
C ALA A 615 30.42 -26.80 -5.64
N LEU A 616 31.55 -26.08 -5.57
CA LEU A 616 31.90 -25.09 -6.60
C LEU A 616 32.24 -25.76 -7.95
N PRO A 617 31.74 -25.22 -9.09
CA PRO A 617 32.01 -25.73 -10.42
C PRO A 617 33.49 -25.90 -10.76
N ARG A 618 33.79 -26.95 -11.54
CA ARG A 618 35.13 -27.24 -12.03
C ARG A 618 35.65 -26.09 -12.91
N GLY A 619 36.79 -25.54 -12.52
CA GLY A 619 37.45 -24.43 -13.21
C GLY A 619 37.24 -23.05 -12.57
N PHE A 620 36.30 -22.88 -11.63
CA PHE A 620 36.12 -21.59 -10.93
C PHE A 620 37.41 -21.16 -10.21
N TYR A 621 38.03 -22.05 -9.42
CA TYR A 621 39.29 -21.76 -8.73
C TYR A 621 40.41 -21.33 -9.68
N ASP A 622 40.62 -22.07 -10.77
CA ASP A 622 41.62 -21.72 -11.80
C ASP A 622 41.32 -20.33 -12.39
N ALA A 623 40.05 -20.07 -12.72
CA ALA A 623 39.59 -18.81 -13.29
C ALA A 623 39.73 -17.61 -12.35
N VAL A 624 39.73 -17.78 -11.02
CA VAL A 624 39.97 -16.70 -10.02
C VAL A 624 41.41 -16.61 -9.49
N GLY A 625 42.33 -17.45 -9.98
CA GLY A 625 43.76 -17.37 -9.63
C GLY A 625 44.24 -18.35 -8.55
N TYR A 626 43.44 -19.37 -8.22
CA TYR A 626 43.73 -20.44 -7.27
C TYR A 626 43.74 -21.80 -7.99
N ARG A 627 44.07 -22.89 -7.29
CA ARG A 627 43.86 -24.26 -7.78
C ARG A 627 43.58 -25.23 -6.64
N LYS A 628 42.57 -26.10 -6.81
CA LYS A 628 42.32 -27.22 -5.90
C LYS A 628 43.48 -28.23 -5.94
N ALA A 629 44.13 -28.44 -4.80
CA ALA A 629 45.32 -29.25 -4.61
C ALA A 629 45.14 -30.15 -3.37
N GLY A 630 44.22 -31.13 -3.49
CA GLY A 630 43.73 -31.92 -2.35
C GLY A 630 42.53 -31.23 -1.70
N THR A 631 42.54 -31.17 -0.37
CA THR A 631 41.56 -30.49 0.50
C THR A 631 41.57 -28.97 0.39
N LEU A 632 42.65 -28.36 -0.11
CA LEU A 632 42.80 -26.90 -0.21
C LEU A 632 42.75 -26.39 -1.64
N ALA A 633 42.31 -25.14 -1.79
CA ALA A 633 42.53 -24.31 -2.97
C ALA A 633 43.70 -23.36 -2.67
N VAL A 634 44.83 -23.54 -3.36
CA VAL A 634 46.07 -22.79 -3.15
C VAL A 634 46.25 -21.76 -4.26
N ARG A 635 46.65 -20.54 -3.91
CA ARG A 635 46.85 -19.44 -4.88
C ARG A 635 47.99 -19.76 -5.85
N ILE A 636 47.85 -19.44 -7.14
CA ILE A 636 48.77 -19.94 -8.18
C ILE A 636 50.23 -19.50 -7.96
N ASP A 637 50.50 -18.28 -7.49
CA ASP A 637 51.85 -17.81 -7.18
C ASP A 637 52.51 -18.54 -6.00
N ILE A 638 51.69 -19.10 -5.10
CA ILE A 638 52.12 -19.92 -3.95
C ILE A 638 52.36 -21.35 -4.42
N LEU A 639 51.43 -21.92 -5.19
CA LEU A 639 51.54 -23.28 -5.73
C LEU A 639 52.76 -23.45 -6.66
N GLU A 640 53.07 -22.45 -7.50
CA GLU A 640 54.28 -22.47 -8.34
C GLU A 640 55.57 -22.40 -7.52
N ARG A 641 55.58 -21.67 -6.40
CA ARG A 641 56.73 -21.63 -5.47
C ARG A 641 56.90 -22.96 -4.75
N LEU A 642 55.81 -23.55 -4.22
CA LEU A 642 55.81 -24.90 -3.63
C LEU A 642 56.29 -25.96 -4.66
N ALA A 643 55.84 -25.87 -5.91
CA ALA A 643 56.27 -26.76 -7.00
C ALA A 643 57.76 -26.59 -7.37
N ALA A 644 58.33 -25.39 -7.19
CA ALA A 644 59.76 -25.13 -7.36
C ALA A 644 60.59 -25.68 -6.19
N MET A 645 60.19 -25.41 -4.94
CA MET A 645 60.87 -25.92 -3.75
C MET A 645 60.85 -27.45 -3.69
N ALA A 646 59.68 -28.08 -3.87
CA ALA A 646 59.54 -29.53 -3.94
C ALA A 646 60.36 -30.15 -5.07
N TRP A 647 60.49 -29.46 -6.22
CA TRP A 647 61.34 -29.93 -7.31
C TRP A 647 62.83 -29.81 -6.99
N SER A 648 63.26 -28.77 -6.26
CA SER A 648 64.65 -28.61 -5.85
C SER A 648 65.04 -29.67 -4.82
N ALA A 649 64.29 -29.80 -3.73
CA ALA A 649 64.53 -30.78 -2.68
C ALA A 649 64.50 -32.23 -3.19
N ALA A 650 63.59 -32.55 -4.14
CA ALA A 650 63.54 -33.85 -4.78
C ALA A 650 64.69 -34.15 -5.78
N ARG A 651 65.66 -33.25 -5.97
CA ARG A 651 66.93 -33.56 -6.65
C ARG A 651 67.93 -34.25 -5.73
N GLU A 652 67.83 -34.01 -4.43
CA GLU A 652 68.76 -34.51 -3.40
C GLU A 652 68.29 -35.84 -2.80
N GLY A 653 66.97 -36.07 -2.75
CA GLY A 653 66.41 -37.38 -2.39
C GLY A 653 64.97 -37.33 -1.89
N PRO A 654 64.58 -38.28 -1.02
CA PRO A 654 63.36 -38.19 -0.21
C PRO A 654 63.47 -37.01 0.78
N PHE A 655 62.66 -35.98 0.57
CA PHE A 655 62.74 -34.72 1.32
C PHE A 655 61.63 -34.57 2.37
N LEU A 656 61.81 -33.65 3.31
CA LEU A 656 60.83 -33.32 4.34
C LEU A 656 60.08 -32.04 3.97
N ALA A 657 58.77 -32.01 4.21
CA ALA A 657 57.96 -30.79 4.12
C ALA A 657 58.11 -29.98 5.40
N GLY A 658 59.28 -29.33 5.57
CA GLY A 658 59.60 -28.55 6.76
C GLY A 658 58.75 -27.28 6.94
N PRO A 659 58.96 -26.50 8.01
CA PRO A 659 58.15 -25.34 8.37
C PRO A 659 57.94 -24.34 7.23
N ASP A 660 58.95 -24.12 6.37
CA ASP A 660 58.87 -23.23 5.21
C ASP A 660 57.75 -23.60 4.22
N PHE A 661 57.48 -24.90 4.02
CA PHE A 661 56.39 -25.36 3.16
C PHE A 661 55.03 -25.02 3.78
N LEU A 662 54.88 -25.28 5.09
CA LEU A 662 53.64 -25.05 5.84
C LEU A 662 53.34 -23.56 5.95
N SER A 663 54.34 -22.75 6.27
CA SER A 663 54.26 -21.29 6.35
C SER A 663 53.92 -20.65 5.01
N LEU A 664 54.60 -21.06 3.93
CA LEU A 664 54.33 -20.54 2.58
C LEU A 664 52.91 -20.87 2.08
N ALA A 665 52.38 -22.04 2.43
CA ALA A 665 51.02 -22.45 2.07
C ALA A 665 49.94 -21.93 3.03
N GLY A 666 50.30 -21.60 4.26
CA GLY A 666 49.38 -21.23 5.34
C GLY A 666 48.50 -22.40 5.82
N CYS A 667 49.03 -23.62 5.87
CA CYS A 667 48.25 -24.82 6.20
C CYS A 667 48.99 -25.89 7.03
N GLY A 668 48.22 -26.86 7.55
CA GLY A 668 48.73 -27.95 8.37
C GLY A 668 49.46 -29.05 7.59
N ALA A 669 50.13 -29.94 8.33
CA ALA A 669 50.96 -31.00 7.76
C ALA A 669 50.15 -31.98 6.88
N ASP A 670 48.90 -32.28 7.21
CA ASP A 670 48.05 -33.19 6.44
C ASP A 670 47.52 -32.59 5.13
N ASP A 671 47.14 -31.31 5.14
CA ASP A 671 46.84 -30.59 3.90
C ASP A 671 48.08 -30.52 2.99
N MET A 672 49.26 -30.29 3.57
CA MET A 672 50.53 -30.31 2.82
C MET A 672 50.82 -31.69 2.19
N LYS A 673 50.47 -32.80 2.86
CA LYS A 673 50.50 -34.15 2.23
C LYS A 673 49.58 -34.20 1.01
N GLY A 674 48.43 -33.51 1.04
CA GLY A 674 47.50 -33.35 -0.09
C GLY A 674 48.08 -32.50 -1.24
N VAL A 675 48.62 -31.32 -0.93
CA VAL A 675 49.22 -30.40 -1.92
C VAL A 675 50.43 -31.04 -2.61
N LEU A 676 51.31 -31.68 -1.86
CA LEU A 676 52.48 -32.38 -2.43
C LEU A 676 52.07 -33.61 -3.27
N ARG A 677 50.99 -34.31 -2.88
CA ARG A 677 50.39 -35.38 -3.70
C ARG A 677 49.86 -34.85 -5.02
N PHE A 678 49.19 -33.70 -5.01
CA PHE A 678 48.74 -33.03 -6.24
C PHE A 678 49.91 -32.65 -7.17
N LEU A 679 51.03 -32.17 -6.58
CA LEU A 679 52.28 -31.84 -7.27
C LEU A 679 53.08 -33.08 -7.73
N GLY A 680 52.59 -34.30 -7.49
CA GLY A 680 53.21 -35.54 -7.97
C GLY A 680 54.28 -36.13 -7.04
N TYR A 681 54.22 -35.84 -5.74
CA TYR A 681 55.09 -36.42 -4.71
C TYR A 681 54.28 -37.32 -3.76
N GLN A 682 54.76 -38.53 -3.52
CA GLN A 682 54.13 -39.47 -2.60
C GLN A 682 54.82 -39.38 -1.23
N ALA A 683 54.03 -39.17 -0.19
CA ALA A 683 54.45 -39.38 1.19
C ALA A 683 54.83 -40.87 1.39
N LYS A 684 55.97 -41.12 2.01
CA LYS A 684 56.39 -42.43 2.48
C LYS A 684 56.92 -42.29 3.90
N GLU A 685 56.43 -43.12 4.80
CA GLU A 685 57.13 -43.39 6.05
C GLU A 685 58.48 -44.02 5.73
N MET A 686 59.53 -43.45 6.29
CA MET A 686 60.88 -44.00 6.27
C MET A 686 61.38 -43.98 7.70
N LYS A 687 62.05 -45.05 8.15
CA LYS A 687 62.67 -45.06 9.48
C LYS A 687 63.64 -43.88 9.57
N LYS A 688 63.49 -43.05 10.61
CA LYS A 688 64.31 -41.86 10.86
C LYS A 688 65.78 -42.27 10.82
N ARG A 689 66.51 -41.73 9.84
CA ARG A 689 67.93 -42.04 9.68
C ARG A 689 68.70 -41.28 10.77
N PRO A 690 69.57 -41.92 11.57
CA PRO A 690 70.38 -41.19 12.54
C PRO A 690 71.20 -40.12 11.79
N PRO A 691 71.41 -38.94 12.38
CA PRO A 691 72.15 -37.87 11.74
C PRO A 691 73.55 -38.35 11.38
N ALA A 692 74.02 -37.98 10.18
CA ALA A 692 75.41 -38.17 9.83
C ALA A 692 76.28 -37.24 10.70
N PRO A 693 77.47 -37.67 11.15
CA PRO A 693 78.35 -36.82 11.94
C PRO A 693 78.74 -35.59 11.12
N GLU A 694 78.58 -34.41 11.71
CA GLU A 694 78.94 -33.15 11.07
C GLU A 694 80.46 -33.05 10.91
N ALA A 695 80.92 -32.60 9.74
CA ALA A 695 82.31 -32.23 9.54
C ALA A 695 82.58 -30.86 10.19
N PRO A 696 83.76 -30.63 10.79
CA PRO A 696 84.03 -29.43 11.57
C PRO A 696 84.00 -28.16 10.72
N ALA A 697 83.35 -27.12 11.25
CA ALA A 697 83.36 -25.77 10.67
C ALA A 697 84.67 -25.03 11.00
N PRO A 698 85.20 -24.18 10.10
CA PRO A 698 86.26 -23.23 10.40
C PRO A 698 85.72 -22.02 11.19
N GLU A 699 86.63 -21.33 11.89
CA GLU A 699 86.32 -20.33 12.92
C GLU A 699 85.85 -18.96 12.38
N ALA A 700 85.00 -18.28 13.17
CA ALA A 700 84.82 -16.84 13.19
C ALA A 700 84.55 -16.39 14.64
N LEU A 701 85.02 -15.19 15.03
CA LEU A 701 85.13 -14.79 16.45
C LEU A 701 83.87 -14.13 17.05
N VAL A 702 83.83 -14.18 18.39
CA VAL A 702 82.85 -13.58 19.33
C VAL A 702 82.90 -12.03 19.32
N PRO A 703 81.83 -11.31 19.74
CA PRO A 703 81.48 -11.10 21.16
C PRO A 703 80.06 -11.61 21.50
N GLU A 704 79.77 -12.25 22.64
CA GLU A 704 79.94 -11.91 24.07
C GLU A 704 78.68 -11.22 24.65
N ALA A 705 78.31 -11.59 25.89
CA ALA A 705 76.94 -11.52 26.41
C ALA A 705 76.60 -10.19 27.16
N PRO A 706 75.37 -10.07 27.70
CA PRO A 706 75.24 -10.43 29.12
C PRO A 706 73.98 -11.24 29.49
N ALA A 707 73.95 -11.70 30.75
CA ALA A 707 72.83 -12.38 31.41
C ALA A 707 71.90 -11.40 32.19
N PRO A 708 70.72 -11.83 32.68
CA PRO A 708 69.72 -10.94 33.28
C PRO A 708 69.71 -10.93 34.82
N GLU A 709 68.98 -9.98 35.42
CA GLU A 709 68.49 -10.07 36.80
C GLU A 709 67.10 -9.38 36.95
N ALA A 710 66.47 -9.41 38.13
CA ALA A 710 65.03 -9.70 38.23
C ALA A 710 64.08 -8.64 38.85
N GLN A 711 62.82 -8.69 38.36
CA GLN A 711 61.51 -8.49 39.03
C GLN A 711 61.17 -7.22 39.85
N ALA A 712 60.06 -6.58 39.46
CA ALA A 712 59.13 -5.82 40.31
C ALA A 712 57.68 -5.94 39.74
N PRO A 713 56.59 -5.75 40.52
CA PRO A 713 55.27 -6.30 40.18
C PRO A 713 54.22 -5.36 39.54
N GLU A 714 53.32 -6.01 38.78
CA GLU A 714 51.87 -5.77 38.57
C GLU A 714 51.27 -4.38 38.24
N ALA A 715 50.77 -4.31 36.98
CA ALA A 715 49.39 -3.92 36.62
C ALA A 715 49.01 -2.39 36.59
N PRO A 716 47.88 -1.99 35.95
CA PRO A 716 47.99 -1.60 34.53
C PRO A 716 47.18 -0.35 34.06
N ALA A 717 47.42 0.00 32.79
CA ALA A 717 46.55 0.77 31.86
C ALA A 717 46.40 2.30 32.04
N GLY A 718 46.51 3.02 30.91
CA GLY A 718 46.30 4.48 30.79
C GLY A 718 46.96 5.04 29.53
N GLU A 719 46.17 5.66 28.65
CA GLU A 719 46.55 6.12 27.29
C GLU A 719 47.67 7.17 27.25
N ALA A 720 48.36 7.29 26.09
CA ALA A 720 49.51 8.19 25.90
C ALA A 720 49.24 9.33 24.88
N PRO A 721 49.64 10.58 25.18
CA PRO A 721 49.62 11.71 24.23
C PRO A 721 50.90 11.80 23.40
N ALA A 722 50.94 12.70 22.41
CA ALA A 722 52.15 13.01 21.63
C ALA A 722 52.22 14.52 21.29
N GLU A 723 53.42 15.12 21.40
CA GLU A 723 53.63 16.57 21.25
C GLU A 723 55.03 16.92 20.69
N THR A 724 55.13 18.00 19.89
CA THR A 724 56.38 18.66 19.37
C THR A 724 57.29 17.84 18.44
N GLY A 725 58.16 18.41 17.57
CA GLY A 725 58.50 19.80 17.17
C GLY A 725 59.99 19.90 16.75
N PRO A 726 60.56 21.04 16.27
CA PRO A 726 60.03 22.30 15.68
C PRO A 726 60.53 22.44 14.20
N ALA A 727 60.98 23.53 13.52
CA ALA A 727 61.12 25.01 13.68
C ALA A 727 61.38 25.70 12.30
N ALA A 728 61.05 27.01 12.19
CA ALA A 728 61.55 28.04 11.23
C ALA A 728 61.27 27.86 9.69
N VAL A 729 61.20 28.90 8.83
CA VAL A 729 61.65 30.32 8.87
C VAL A 729 60.51 31.30 8.42
N GLU A 730 60.76 32.62 8.47
CA GLU A 730 59.84 33.77 8.55
C GLU A 730 59.07 34.25 7.29
N SER A 731 57.94 34.95 7.50
CA SER A 731 57.66 36.32 6.98
C SER A 731 56.37 36.91 7.64
N ALA A 732 56.23 38.24 7.69
CA ALA A 732 55.25 38.94 8.55
C ALA A 732 54.78 40.33 7.98
N PRO A 733 54.14 41.27 8.72
CA PRO A 733 52.67 41.33 8.88
C PRO A 733 52.01 42.74 8.80
N ILE A 734 50.67 42.82 8.78
CA ILE A 734 49.81 43.91 9.33
C ILE A 734 48.43 43.28 9.66
N GLY A 735 47.71 43.53 10.76
CA GLY A 735 48.01 44.28 12.00
C GLY A 735 46.78 44.36 12.94
N ASP A 736 47.03 44.27 14.26
CA ASP A 736 46.25 44.51 15.50
C ASP A 736 44.70 44.48 15.64
N ALA A 737 44.29 44.21 16.89
CA ALA A 737 42.93 44.36 17.47
C ALA A 737 42.88 45.67 18.34
N PRO A 738 42.25 45.83 19.55
CA PRO A 738 41.48 44.92 20.43
C PRO A 738 40.18 45.47 21.10
N ILE A 739 39.45 44.54 21.75
CA ILE A 739 38.77 44.57 23.08
C ILE A 739 38.17 45.87 23.66
N GLU A 740 36.91 45.77 24.13
CA GLU A 740 36.36 46.22 25.44
C GLU A 740 34.90 45.68 25.58
N ASP A 741 34.21 45.69 26.72
CA ASP A 741 34.39 44.97 28.01
C ASP A 741 32.98 44.91 28.71
N ALA A 742 32.82 44.31 29.91
CA ALA A 742 31.51 44.19 30.61
C ALA A 742 31.56 44.56 32.12
N PRO A 743 30.45 45.10 32.69
CA PRO A 743 29.72 44.41 33.78
C PRO A 743 28.17 44.61 33.73
N ILE A 744 27.31 43.63 34.05
CA ILE A 744 26.86 43.11 35.38
C ILE A 744 26.07 44.12 36.25
N GLU A 745 24.79 43.82 36.54
CA GLU A 745 24.22 43.90 37.92
C GLU A 745 22.84 43.20 38.09
N ALA A 746 22.58 42.69 39.31
CA ALA A 746 21.31 42.16 39.87
C ALA A 746 21.50 42.01 41.41
N PRO A 747 20.48 42.10 42.30
CA PRO A 747 19.70 40.88 42.66
C PRO A 747 18.29 41.09 43.30
N ALA A 748 17.55 39.97 43.50
CA ALA A 748 16.55 39.65 44.56
C ALA A 748 15.28 40.55 44.75
N GLU A 749 14.13 40.12 45.30
CA GLU A 749 13.76 38.99 46.18
C GLU A 749 12.45 38.25 45.78
N THR A 750 12.18 37.13 46.46
CA THR A 750 10.98 36.25 46.48
C THR A 750 10.03 36.63 47.66
N PRO A 751 8.85 35.99 47.99
CA PRO A 751 8.49 34.56 47.76
C PRO A 751 6.99 34.13 47.63
N VAL A 752 6.78 32.86 47.17
CA VAL A 752 5.84 31.82 47.70
C VAL A 752 4.31 32.13 47.67
N VAL A 753 3.33 31.23 47.48
CA VAL A 753 3.13 29.75 47.41
C VAL A 753 2.41 29.38 46.08
N GLU A 754 2.06 28.16 45.63
CA GLU A 754 2.22 26.71 45.98
C GLU A 754 2.01 25.90 44.66
N ALA A 755 2.21 24.58 44.63
CA ALA A 755 1.68 23.68 43.58
C ALA A 755 1.56 22.21 44.09
N GLU A 756 0.58 21.46 43.57
CA GLU A 756 0.54 19.98 43.65
C GLU A 756 0.21 19.36 42.29
N ALA A 757 0.75 18.17 42.06
CA ALA A 757 0.45 17.29 40.92
C ALA A 757 -0.16 15.99 41.44
N VAL A 758 -0.88 15.26 40.57
CA VAL A 758 -1.42 13.93 40.89
C VAL A 758 -0.99 12.95 39.80
N GLU A 759 -0.59 11.75 40.22
CA GLU A 759 -0.01 10.71 39.37
C GLU A 759 -1.06 9.89 38.61
N ASP A 760 -0.64 9.25 37.52
CA ASP A 760 -1.41 8.22 36.83
C ASP A 760 -1.36 6.90 37.63
N THR A 761 -2.53 6.36 38.01
CA THR A 761 -2.66 4.96 38.44
C THR A 761 -3.93 4.34 37.84
N PRO A 762 -3.85 3.17 37.19
CA PRO A 762 -5.02 2.49 36.66
C PRO A 762 -5.85 1.84 37.77
N VAL A 763 -7.18 1.85 37.62
CA VAL A 763 -8.11 1.14 38.50
C VAL A 763 -8.92 0.15 37.65
N GLU A 764 -8.70 -1.15 37.89
CA GLU A 764 -9.68 -2.18 37.56
C GLU A 764 -10.76 -2.20 38.64
N ASP A 765 -12.03 -2.39 38.27
CA ASP A 765 -12.96 -3.11 39.14
C ASP A 765 -14.12 -3.75 38.33
N ALA A 766 -14.85 -4.64 38.97
CA ALA A 766 -15.64 -5.73 38.39
C ALA A 766 -16.95 -5.34 37.67
N PRO A 767 -17.46 -6.21 36.76
CA PRO A 767 -18.81 -6.08 36.20
C PRO A 767 -19.91 -6.43 37.22
N VAL A 768 -21.05 -5.75 37.12
CA VAL A 768 -22.24 -5.99 37.97
C VAL A 768 -23.23 -6.92 37.26
N GLU A 769 -23.77 -7.88 38.00
CA GLU A 769 -24.73 -8.88 37.50
C GLU A 769 -26.07 -8.29 37.04
N ALA A 770 -26.68 -8.91 36.03
CA ALA A 770 -28.09 -8.74 35.69
C ALA A 770 -28.71 -10.11 35.36
N ALA A 771 -29.75 -10.51 36.09
CA ALA A 771 -30.35 -11.83 35.98
C ALA A 771 -31.15 -12.02 34.67
N PRO A 772 -31.13 -13.21 34.05
CA PRO A 772 -31.84 -13.48 32.79
C PRO A 772 -33.34 -13.76 33.01
N VAL A 773 -34.17 -13.31 32.06
CA VAL A 773 -35.55 -13.79 31.90
C VAL A 773 -35.56 -14.88 30.83
N ALA A 774 -36.19 -16.01 31.12
CA ALA A 774 -36.13 -17.20 30.28
C ALA A 774 -37.03 -17.12 29.03
N THR A 775 -36.63 -17.84 27.97
CA THR A 775 -37.52 -18.32 26.90
C THR A 775 -36.97 -19.66 26.38
N GLU A 776 -37.83 -20.51 25.84
CA GLU A 776 -37.64 -21.97 25.86
C GLU A 776 -36.75 -22.58 24.74
N SER A 777 -36.26 -23.79 25.01
CA SER A 777 -35.29 -24.55 24.23
C SER A 777 -35.86 -25.25 22.98
N ILE A 778 -35.00 -25.54 21.99
CA ILE A 778 -35.15 -26.69 21.09
C ILE A 778 -33.80 -27.41 20.94
N GLU A 779 -33.74 -28.60 21.56
CA GLU A 779 -32.96 -29.83 21.27
C GLU A 779 -31.47 -29.80 20.86
N GLU A 780 -30.82 -30.94 21.16
CA GLU A 780 -29.38 -31.13 21.34
C GLU A 780 -28.93 -32.46 20.73
N ALA A 781 -27.70 -32.55 20.19
CA ALA A 781 -27.01 -33.82 19.95
C ALA A 781 -25.47 -33.62 20.00
N PRO A 782 -24.67 -34.53 20.61
CA PRO A 782 -23.35 -34.15 21.13
C PRO A 782 -22.14 -34.84 20.45
N ILE A 783 -20.95 -34.33 20.74
CA ILE A 783 -19.66 -35.03 20.61
C ILE A 783 -18.88 -34.79 21.93
N PRO A 784 -18.29 -35.82 22.58
CA PRO A 784 -17.84 -35.72 23.96
C PRO A 784 -16.42 -35.17 24.17
N GLU A 785 -16.18 -34.79 25.42
CA GLU A 785 -14.95 -34.28 26.02
C GLU A 785 -13.91 -35.38 26.32
N ALA A 786 -12.61 -35.02 26.33
CA ALA A 786 -11.52 -35.85 26.86
C ALA A 786 -10.38 -34.96 27.40
N ALA A 787 -9.74 -35.39 28.49
CA ALA A 787 -8.75 -34.62 29.27
C ALA A 787 -7.30 -34.78 28.71
N PRO A 788 -6.33 -33.95 29.16
CA PRO A 788 -5.01 -33.83 28.51
C PRO A 788 -3.94 -34.81 29.01
N GLU A 789 -2.86 -34.94 28.23
CA GLU A 789 -1.62 -35.65 28.58
C GLU A 789 -0.41 -34.81 28.09
N GLU A 790 0.79 -35.06 28.63
CA GLU A 790 1.95 -34.15 28.55
C GLU A 790 2.81 -34.30 27.28
N ALA A 791 3.36 -33.19 26.76
CA ALA A 791 4.64 -33.17 26.04
C ALA A 791 5.22 -31.74 25.90
N ALA A 792 6.49 -31.54 26.27
CA ALA A 792 7.29 -30.38 25.86
C ALA A 792 8.05 -30.68 24.55
N PRO A 793 8.55 -29.66 23.84
CA PRO A 793 10.01 -29.43 23.92
C PRO A 793 10.43 -27.95 24.00
N GLU A 794 11.69 -27.72 24.36
CA GLU A 794 12.28 -26.39 24.64
C GLU A 794 12.75 -25.61 23.38
N GLU A 795 12.96 -24.30 23.57
CA GLU A 795 13.53 -23.37 22.59
C GLU A 795 15.08 -23.44 22.53
N ALA A 796 15.71 -22.53 21.77
CA ALA A 796 17.14 -22.52 21.47
C ALA A 796 17.83 -21.18 21.80
N ALA A 797 19.16 -21.12 21.56
CA ALA A 797 20.07 -19.98 21.80
C ALA A 797 20.55 -19.86 23.28
N PRO A 798 21.71 -19.21 23.58
CA PRO A 798 22.54 -18.35 22.72
C PRO A 798 23.96 -18.88 22.43
N VAL A 799 24.84 -18.00 21.92
CA VAL A 799 26.23 -18.24 21.52
C VAL A 799 27.18 -17.23 22.16
N GLU A 800 28.35 -17.69 22.62
CA GLU A 800 29.65 -17.02 22.84
C GLU A 800 30.57 -18.02 23.61
N ALA A 801 31.90 -17.91 23.75
CA ALA A 801 32.99 -17.45 22.88
C ALA A 801 34.35 -17.81 23.55
N VAL A 802 35.50 -17.45 22.93
CA VAL A 802 36.86 -17.39 23.55
C VAL A 802 37.48 -18.78 23.91
N SER A 803 38.57 -19.22 23.27
CA SER A 803 40.01 -19.06 23.65
C SER A 803 40.30 -19.41 25.14
N ALA A 804 41.09 -20.44 25.50
CA ALA A 804 42.52 -20.71 25.29
C ALA A 804 43.37 -20.36 26.53
N GLU A 805 44.37 -21.20 26.81
CA GLU A 805 45.33 -21.12 27.94
C GLU A 805 44.69 -21.35 29.35
N GLY A 806 45.37 -21.99 30.32
CA GLY A 806 46.69 -22.62 30.28
C GLY A 806 47.10 -23.25 31.63
N ALA A 807 48.41 -23.43 31.82
CA ALA A 807 49.12 -23.87 33.04
C ALA A 807 49.03 -25.35 33.46
N LEU A 808 50.22 -25.97 33.61
CA LEU A 808 50.50 -27.17 34.39
C LEU A 808 50.74 -26.76 35.87
N PRO A 809 50.81 -27.70 36.83
CA PRO A 809 52.13 -28.25 37.19
C PRO A 809 52.15 -29.77 37.43
N GLU A 810 53.32 -30.27 37.84
CA GLU A 810 53.77 -31.66 37.78
C GLU A 810 53.29 -32.56 38.95
N GLY A 811 53.35 -33.88 38.74
CA GLY A 811 53.17 -34.91 39.76
C GLY A 811 53.67 -36.28 39.27
N GLU A 812 54.50 -36.95 40.06
CA GLU A 812 55.21 -38.19 39.68
C GLU A 812 54.34 -39.46 39.75
N ALA A 813 54.54 -40.41 38.82
CA ALA A 813 54.62 -41.86 39.12
C ALA A 813 55.01 -42.69 37.87
N ALA A 814 55.63 -43.85 38.09
CA ALA A 814 56.31 -44.67 37.09
C ALA A 814 55.42 -45.65 36.28
N GLU A 815 55.89 -45.94 35.06
CA GLU A 815 55.82 -47.24 34.34
C GLU A 815 54.45 -47.79 33.85
N PRO A 816 54.43 -48.72 32.85
CA PRO A 816 55.57 -49.40 32.20
C PRO A 816 55.79 -49.05 30.72
N GLU A 817 56.98 -49.42 30.21
CA GLU A 817 57.33 -49.32 28.79
C GLU A 817 56.44 -50.23 27.91
N THR A 818 55.86 -49.66 26.85
CA THR A 818 55.53 -50.43 25.63
C THR A 818 56.66 -50.25 24.61
N PRO A 819 56.93 -51.25 23.73
CA PRO A 819 58.11 -51.21 22.88
C PRO A 819 58.11 -50.02 21.92
N ALA A 820 59.20 -49.24 21.93
CA ALA A 820 59.35 -48.10 21.03
C ALA A 820 59.30 -48.54 19.56
N GLU A 821 58.18 -48.26 18.88
CA GLU A 821 58.12 -48.39 17.43
C GLU A 821 59.15 -47.44 16.79
N PRO A 822 59.85 -47.87 15.73
CA PRO A 822 60.96 -47.11 15.18
C PRO A 822 60.44 -45.81 14.55
N GLU A 823 60.78 -44.66 15.13
CA GLU A 823 60.32 -43.32 14.69
C GLU A 823 60.26 -43.22 13.16
N THR A 824 59.04 -43.15 12.62
CA THR A 824 58.76 -43.09 11.19
C THR A 824 58.61 -41.64 10.76
N GLU A 825 59.53 -41.19 9.92
CA GLU A 825 59.54 -39.83 9.41
C GLU A 825 58.92 -39.81 7.99
N ILE A 826 57.93 -38.93 7.78
CA ILE A 826 57.19 -38.87 6.52
C ILE A 826 57.99 -38.07 5.49
N ARG A 827 58.70 -38.78 4.61
CA ARG A 827 59.50 -38.20 3.51
C ARG A 827 58.76 -38.29 2.18
N PHE A 828 58.85 -37.23 1.39
CA PHE A 828 58.21 -37.11 0.09
C PHE A 828 59.15 -37.56 -1.03
N VAL A 829 58.67 -38.48 -1.87
CA VAL A 829 59.40 -38.97 -3.05
C VAL A 829 58.62 -38.67 -4.32
N ARG A 830 59.31 -38.24 -5.38
CA ARG A 830 58.68 -37.95 -6.68
C ARG A 830 58.10 -39.23 -7.27
N MET A 831 56.80 -39.20 -7.61
CA MET A 831 56.13 -40.31 -8.29
C MET A 831 56.78 -40.54 -9.66
N ARG A 832 57.19 -41.78 -9.95
CA ARG A 832 57.58 -42.16 -11.31
C ARG A 832 56.30 -42.28 -12.17
N PRO A 833 56.24 -41.69 -13.37
CA PRO A 833 55.12 -41.93 -14.28
C PRO A 833 55.07 -43.42 -14.62
N ARG A 834 53.91 -44.07 -14.46
CA ARG A 834 53.72 -45.46 -14.90
C ARG A 834 53.86 -45.52 -16.41
N ARG A 835 54.96 -46.11 -16.91
CA ARG A 835 55.09 -46.52 -18.32
C ARG A 835 53.98 -47.52 -18.62
N HIS A 836 52.98 -47.11 -19.38
CA HIS A 836 51.99 -48.04 -19.92
C HIS A 836 52.58 -48.64 -21.21
N GLY A 837 53.22 -49.80 -21.09
CA GLY A 837 53.88 -50.48 -22.20
C GLY A 837 54.09 -51.95 -21.86
N GLY A 838 53.19 -52.81 -22.32
CA GLY A 838 53.18 -54.24 -22.02
C GLY A 838 51.99 -54.96 -22.66
N ARG A 839 52.25 -55.62 -23.78
CA ARG A 839 51.42 -56.63 -24.47
C ARG A 839 52.39 -57.77 -24.87
N PRO A 840 51.93 -59.02 -25.10
CA PRO A 840 50.61 -59.60 -24.83
C PRO A 840 50.66 -61.01 -24.15
N ASP A 841 49.50 -61.67 -24.11
CA ASP A 841 49.26 -63.12 -24.08
C ASP A 841 49.58 -64.01 -22.85
N GLY A 842 48.72 -65.03 -22.67
CA GLY A 842 48.80 -66.03 -21.58
C GLY A 842 47.48 -66.77 -21.28
N LYS A 843 47.02 -67.66 -22.17
CA LYS A 843 45.73 -68.38 -22.04
C LYS A 843 45.74 -69.57 -21.09
N ARG A 844 44.63 -69.77 -20.36
CA ARG A 844 43.90 -71.04 -20.07
C ARG A 844 42.58 -70.63 -19.35
N HIS A 845 41.35 -71.01 -19.72
CA HIS A 845 40.74 -72.28 -20.19
C HIS A 845 40.94 -73.43 -19.17
N GLU A 846 39.92 -74.18 -18.73
CA GLU A 846 38.56 -74.34 -19.29
C GLU A 846 37.52 -74.80 -18.24
N GLY A 847 36.23 -74.62 -18.56
CA GLY A 847 35.07 -75.17 -17.83
C GLY A 847 33.78 -74.84 -18.58
N HIS A 848 33.03 -75.84 -19.05
CA HIS A 848 32.19 -75.65 -20.25
C HIS A 848 30.93 -76.55 -20.30
N LYS A 849 29.77 -75.94 -20.64
CA LYS A 849 28.60 -76.48 -21.38
C LYS A 849 27.41 -75.49 -21.28
N GLY A 850 26.64 -75.20 -22.33
CA GLY A 850 26.79 -75.57 -23.75
C GLY A 850 25.72 -74.92 -24.65
N GLU A 851 25.93 -74.98 -25.97
CA GLU A 851 24.94 -75.02 -27.10
C GLU A 851 23.72 -74.06 -27.09
N GLY A 852 23.35 -73.30 -28.14
CA GLY A 852 23.80 -73.11 -29.54
C GLY A 852 22.69 -72.36 -30.35
N HIS A 853 22.80 -71.92 -31.61
CA HIS A 853 23.91 -71.87 -32.58
C HIS A 853 23.52 -71.01 -33.83
N ARG A 854 24.40 -70.09 -34.31
CA ARG A 854 24.37 -69.34 -35.62
C ARG A 854 23.25 -68.28 -35.83
N GLY A 855 23.41 -67.23 -36.65
CA GLY A 855 24.63 -66.69 -37.30
C GLY A 855 24.38 -65.66 -38.44
N GLU A 856 25.28 -64.65 -38.56
CA GLU A 856 25.56 -63.78 -39.74
C GLU A 856 24.46 -62.87 -40.33
N GLY A 857 24.85 -61.88 -41.17
CA GLY A 857 23.93 -61.17 -42.09
C GLY A 857 24.15 -59.65 -42.31
N GLN A 858 24.91 -59.29 -43.36
CA GLN A 858 25.29 -57.91 -43.74
C GLN A 858 24.16 -57.01 -44.30
N ARG A 859 24.41 -55.68 -44.23
CA ARG A 859 24.12 -54.59 -45.21
C ARG A 859 23.02 -54.77 -46.28
N GLY A 860 22.18 -53.74 -46.44
CA GLY A 860 21.43 -53.48 -47.68
C GLY A 860 20.76 -52.10 -47.69
N GLU A 861 20.69 -51.43 -48.85
CA GLU A 861 19.92 -50.19 -49.04
C GLU A 861 18.46 -50.50 -49.41
N GLY A 862 17.54 -49.55 -49.17
CA GLY A 862 16.10 -49.82 -49.17
C GLY A 862 15.35 -49.54 -50.49
N HIS A 863 14.12 -50.06 -50.57
CA HIS A 863 13.14 -49.60 -51.56
C HIS A 863 11.69 -49.66 -51.07
N ARG A 864 10.77 -49.15 -51.89
CA ARG A 864 9.34 -48.92 -51.56
C ARG A 864 8.53 -50.23 -51.58
N GLY A 865 7.45 -50.29 -50.79
CA GLY A 865 6.43 -51.34 -50.91
C GLY A 865 5.18 -51.10 -50.03
N GLU A 866 4.00 -51.23 -50.62
CA GLU A 866 2.70 -51.39 -49.94
C GLU A 866 2.53 -52.88 -49.55
N GLY A 867 1.66 -53.33 -48.63
CA GLY A 867 0.66 -52.69 -47.77
C GLY A 867 -0.30 -53.77 -47.20
N HIS A 868 -1.39 -53.37 -46.50
CA HIS A 868 -2.51 -54.24 -46.03
C HIS A 868 -2.18 -55.26 -44.89
N ARG A 869 -3.13 -55.76 -44.04
CA ARG A 869 -4.59 -55.50 -43.86
C ARG A 869 -5.14 -55.90 -42.47
N GLY A 870 -6.31 -55.35 -42.10
CA GLY A 870 -7.35 -56.00 -41.28
C GLY A 870 -7.67 -55.35 -39.91
N GLU A 871 -8.90 -55.42 -39.36
CA GLU A 871 -10.25 -55.59 -39.97
C GLU A 871 -11.39 -55.21 -38.97
N GLY A 872 -12.62 -54.95 -39.46
CA GLY A 872 -13.88 -54.84 -38.65
C GLY A 872 -14.54 -53.43 -38.61
N LYS A 873 -15.58 -53.13 -39.43
CA LYS A 873 -17.05 -53.34 -39.23
C LYS A 873 -17.69 -52.34 -38.23
N ARG A 874 -18.72 -51.52 -38.55
CA ARG A 874 -19.69 -51.39 -39.70
C ARG A 874 -19.93 -49.86 -39.99
N GLY A 875 -20.73 -49.32 -40.94
CA GLY A 875 -21.67 -49.82 -41.97
C GLY A 875 -23.15 -49.78 -41.54
N GLU A 876 -24.12 -49.03 -42.11
CA GLU A 876 -24.21 -48.00 -43.21
C GLU A 876 -24.94 -46.73 -42.64
N GLY A 877 -25.54 -45.72 -43.34
CA GLY A 877 -25.86 -45.33 -44.74
C GLY A 877 -26.69 -44.01 -44.74
N ARG A 878 -27.06 -43.33 -45.85
CA ARG A 878 -27.04 -43.67 -47.29
C ARG A 878 -27.26 -42.40 -48.19
N LYS A 879 -26.42 -42.16 -49.21
CA LYS A 879 -26.58 -41.30 -50.44
C LYS A 879 -27.05 -39.82 -50.29
N GLY A 880 -26.54 -38.80 -51.01
CA GLY A 880 -25.47 -38.68 -52.04
C GLY A 880 -25.85 -37.71 -53.19
N GLY A 881 -24.93 -36.90 -53.75
CA GLY A 881 -25.23 -36.06 -54.94
C GLY A 881 -24.27 -34.90 -55.32
N ARG A 882 -23.28 -35.21 -56.18
CA ARG A 882 -22.76 -34.45 -57.36
C ARG A 882 -22.54 -32.90 -57.41
N ASP A 883 -21.32 -32.57 -57.86
CA ASP A 883 -20.95 -31.66 -58.97
C ASP A 883 -20.67 -30.13 -58.83
N ALA A 884 -19.46 -29.78 -59.32
CA ALA A 884 -19.08 -28.63 -60.18
C ALA A 884 -18.64 -27.24 -59.62
N LYS A 885 -17.38 -26.90 -60.00
CA LYS A 885 -16.80 -25.55 -60.27
C LYS A 885 -16.72 -24.52 -59.10
N GLY A 886 -15.82 -23.54 -59.10
CA GLY A 886 -14.66 -23.30 -59.99
C GLY A 886 -14.37 -21.81 -60.24
N GLU A 887 -13.10 -21.40 -60.08
CA GLU A 887 -12.52 -20.09 -60.47
C GLU A 887 -13.08 -18.82 -59.77
N HIS A 888 -12.56 -17.60 -59.98
CA HIS A 888 -11.19 -17.03 -59.83
C HIS A 888 -11.28 -15.49 -60.00
N ARG A 889 -10.18 -14.73 -59.77
CA ARG A 889 -10.03 -13.25 -60.01
C ARG A 889 -10.79 -12.33 -59.00
N GLY A 890 -10.41 -11.05 -58.82
CA GLY A 890 -9.37 -10.25 -59.51
C GLY A 890 -8.93 -8.97 -58.76
N LYS A 891 -7.93 -8.26 -59.31
CA LYS A 891 -7.24 -7.08 -58.72
C LYS A 891 -7.70 -5.74 -59.33
N GLY A 892 -7.56 -4.64 -58.58
CA GLY A 892 -7.61 -3.23 -59.04
C GLY A 892 -7.95 -2.29 -57.87
N LYS A 893 -7.25 -1.21 -57.49
CA LYS A 893 -6.14 -0.40 -58.05
C LYS A 893 -6.50 0.77 -59.00
N GLY A 894 -7.27 1.75 -58.50
CA GLY A 894 -7.40 3.12 -59.03
C GLY A 894 -8.31 3.30 -60.27
N PRO A 895 -8.45 4.52 -60.83
CA PRO A 895 -7.75 5.78 -60.51
C PRO A 895 -8.71 6.96 -60.18
N ARG A 896 -8.28 8.21 -60.45
CA ARG A 896 -9.02 9.48 -60.38
C ARG A 896 -10.03 9.63 -61.56
N ASP A 897 -10.80 10.70 -61.81
CA ASP A 897 -10.73 12.14 -61.47
C ASP A 897 -12.13 12.82 -61.61
N GLY A 898 -12.27 14.08 -61.15
CA GLY A 898 -13.23 15.04 -61.73
C GLY A 898 -14.24 15.75 -60.81
N GLY A 899 -14.25 17.09 -60.83
CA GLY A 899 -15.39 17.92 -60.37
C GLY A 899 -15.09 19.05 -59.36
N GLY A 900 -14.63 20.22 -59.84
CA GLY A 900 -14.79 21.50 -59.13
C GLY A 900 -16.09 22.22 -59.55
N PRO A 901 -16.30 23.53 -59.24
CA PRO A 901 -15.30 24.51 -58.78
C PRO A 901 -15.72 25.51 -57.67
N GLY A 902 -14.75 26.29 -57.17
CA GLY A 902 -14.91 27.74 -56.93
C GLY A 902 -15.08 28.25 -55.49
N GLY A 903 -14.35 29.33 -55.14
CA GLY A 903 -14.82 30.31 -54.14
C GLY A 903 -14.01 30.54 -52.85
N GLY A 904 -12.70 30.86 -52.92
CA GLY A 904 -12.10 31.79 -51.95
C GLY A 904 -12.35 33.26 -52.37
N PRO A 905 -11.96 34.31 -51.60
CA PRO A 905 -10.98 34.36 -50.50
C PRO A 905 -11.64 34.75 -49.14
N GLY A 906 -10.95 34.89 -48.00
CA GLY A 906 -9.51 34.85 -47.72
C GLY A 906 -8.98 36.21 -47.22
N GLY A 907 -8.57 36.29 -45.95
CA GLY A 907 -8.03 37.49 -45.34
C GLY A 907 -7.62 37.28 -43.88
N GLY A 908 -6.39 37.63 -43.52
CA GLY A 908 -5.89 37.50 -42.15
C GLY A 908 -4.61 38.31 -41.92
N LYS A 909 -4.44 38.79 -40.69
CA LYS A 909 -3.22 39.36 -40.09
C LYS A 909 -3.49 39.67 -38.61
N GLY A 910 -2.51 39.42 -37.74
CA GLY A 910 -2.41 40.09 -36.42
C GLY A 910 -1.53 41.35 -36.51
N PRO A 911 -0.90 41.82 -35.42
CA PRO A 911 -0.89 41.28 -34.05
C PRO A 911 -1.03 42.35 -32.92
N ARG A 912 -0.68 41.95 -31.68
CA ARG A 912 -0.22 42.73 -30.51
C ARG A 912 -1.21 43.35 -29.49
N ASP A 913 -0.83 43.09 -28.22
CA ASP A 913 -0.75 43.95 -27.03
C ASP A 913 -1.98 44.69 -26.46
N GLY A 914 -2.12 44.64 -25.12
CA GLY A 914 -3.07 45.45 -24.34
C GLY A 914 -3.70 44.68 -23.16
N GLY A 915 -3.20 44.88 -21.94
CA GLY A 915 -3.77 44.25 -20.73
C GLY A 915 -4.84 45.10 -20.03
N GLY A 916 -5.83 44.45 -19.40
CA GLY A 916 -6.85 45.14 -18.60
C GLY A 916 -7.59 44.19 -17.64
N LYS A 917 -7.61 44.53 -16.33
CA LYS A 917 -8.34 43.76 -15.31
C LYS A 917 -9.84 44.07 -15.37
N GLY A 918 -10.65 43.13 -15.87
CA GLY A 918 -12.11 43.19 -15.78
C GLY A 918 -12.65 42.44 -14.55
N ARG A 919 -13.46 43.09 -13.71
CA ARG A 919 -14.29 42.39 -12.70
C ARG A 919 -15.40 41.59 -13.42
N PRO A 920 -15.80 40.42 -12.93
CA PRO A 920 -16.98 39.74 -13.46
C PRO A 920 -18.22 40.61 -13.23
N ARG A 921 -19.06 40.76 -14.26
CA ARG A 921 -20.39 41.36 -14.12
C ARG A 921 -21.32 40.35 -13.45
N GLU A 922 -22.05 40.80 -12.44
CA GLU A 922 -23.25 40.09 -11.98
C GLU A 922 -24.27 40.01 -13.12
N LYS A 923 -24.87 38.83 -13.32
CA LYS A 923 -26.03 38.70 -14.21
C LYS A 923 -27.26 39.16 -13.45
N GLN A 924 -28.00 40.12 -14.03
CA GLN A 924 -29.37 40.38 -13.57
C GLN A 924 -30.23 39.11 -13.75
N PRO A 925 -31.17 38.84 -12.83
CA PRO A 925 -32.10 37.72 -12.96
C PRO A 925 -33.10 37.95 -14.10
N ASP A 926 -33.67 36.84 -14.55
CA ASP A 926 -34.71 36.80 -15.59
C ASP A 926 -36.01 37.50 -15.11
N PRO A 927 -36.53 38.52 -15.83
CA PRO A 927 -37.72 39.27 -15.40
C PRO A 927 -39.02 38.44 -15.37
N ASP A 928 -39.09 37.31 -16.09
CA ASP A 928 -40.26 36.41 -16.07
C ASP A 928 -40.18 35.36 -14.93
N SER A 929 -39.19 35.48 -14.03
CA SER A 929 -39.09 34.66 -12.83
C SER A 929 -40.13 35.07 -11.77
N PRO A 930 -40.96 34.14 -11.23
CA PRO A 930 -41.87 34.47 -10.14
C PRO A 930 -41.15 34.88 -8.83
N PHE A 931 -39.85 34.57 -8.71
CA PHE A 931 -39.02 35.04 -7.60
C PHE A 931 -38.57 36.50 -7.75
N ALA A 932 -38.60 37.08 -8.96
CA ALA A 932 -38.26 38.49 -9.17
C ALA A 932 -39.31 39.41 -8.52
N LYS A 933 -40.61 39.13 -8.73
CA LYS A 933 -41.71 39.88 -8.09
C LYS A 933 -41.70 39.77 -6.56
N LEU A 934 -41.30 38.63 -6.00
CA LEU A 934 -41.13 38.47 -4.55
C LEU A 934 -39.92 39.24 -4.00
N LEU A 935 -38.92 39.55 -4.83
CA LEU A 935 -37.79 40.41 -4.49
C LEU A 935 -38.17 41.90 -4.55
N GLU A 936 -38.95 42.31 -5.55
CA GLU A 936 -39.48 43.69 -5.64
C GLU A 936 -40.43 44.05 -4.49
N LEU A 937 -41.22 43.08 -4.00
CA LEU A 937 -42.18 43.29 -2.91
C LEU A 937 -41.53 43.40 -1.51
N ASN A 938 -40.22 43.15 -1.35
CA ASN A 938 -39.60 43.00 -0.03
C ASN A 938 -38.54 44.07 0.30
N LEU A 939 -38.71 45.29 -0.21
CA LEU A 939 -37.96 46.49 0.18
C LEU A 939 -38.81 47.41 1.07
N GLY A 940 -39.02 47.04 2.34
CA GLY A 940 -39.82 47.90 3.22
C GLY A 940 -40.23 47.40 4.61
N ARG A 941 -39.44 46.58 5.32
CA ARG A 941 -39.56 46.36 6.77
C ARG A 941 -38.31 45.74 7.39
#